data_AF-A0A934K9V5-F1
#
_entry.id   AF-A0A934K9V5-F1
#
_cell.length_a   1.000
_cell.length_b   1.000
_cell.length_c   1.000
_cell.angle_alpha   90.00
_cell.angle_beta   90.00
_cell.angle_gamma   90.00
#
_symmetry.space_group_name_H-M   'P 1'
#
loop_
_entity.id
_entity.type
_entity.pdbx_description
1 polymer ?
#
loop_
_entity_poly.entity_id
_entity_poly.type
_entity_poly.pdbx_seq_one_letter_code
_entity_poly.pdbx_strand_id
1 'polypeptide(L)'
;MPTALEDTEAVRVEQLARGFRQSTEGVMGNDTLLGLIELITNSDDKYGNQRGAILVRFPKRESDETWQVQVSDKAGGIEFGVLKDTLLSQGGRTSGHEKGEVKRGNRGRGAKDLCHFGAVRWDIFKDGKYFWLQLDRSGEGRKSKRPERADLPASEIGFPLGKSGVVATITCEGNRIRRPQRDRIKQRLEQSVQLRDIMSSSIRSVKLEYGGEETINLRYLEPKGAVWHPHVDVEVKGYAGLARVDVGEVATPFQDDPKDPCRQSGLLIKSGRAIHEATLYRYENSPYAGYFFGSVRWDSIDDLSREFDDREEAHLPADSANNTQIIRPDRKGLNDQHPAAKALKLAVEEILRPHIERKANELGSGGRESRETRARLAGLARVVARFQAAKAEELELDAGPTSSRGVDLTPDVPILEVVPPRKRLEIGTAQTFSVRLRGDALVGQPGECQVLLSVASEPEGCIELASTSVALTPDQRLKSRYTGTFRAFAPSLEGSSVIEVTVPGGLASTLVDIDVVEPDIPIPPPAPLTFQFERTQYRVAAGKRKSLLLLAPKAAIDRHGRFVVVTSSDMQGVLVRQRDLELGPSLDGDWYQALVEVEARQHGAKATLSAVCGTGPLRAETTVEVRRDETGPLPPTIRIASVPGYVRGTFETDDAGAVTITVNATHQGVKRYFGAPPDFPGQESIPARLLMAEIVADLTVLDTLRRLLKQQALTVEQTYRRRFQLLSELLPLCHASQLSEDDLGSPSAGVRRRPGKVVKLPARRRA
;
A
#
# COMPACT_ATOMS: atom_id res chain seq x y z
N MET A 1 -19.81 31.23 44.81
CA MET A 1 -19.39 29.90 45.27
C MET A 1 -19.94 29.63 46.67
N PRO A 2 -21.19 29.14 46.81
CA PRO A 2 -21.58 28.30 47.92
C PRO A 2 -21.37 26.82 47.56
N THR A 3 -20.84 26.09 48.52
CA THR A 3 -20.58 24.65 48.57
C THR A 3 -21.78 23.79 48.16
N ALA A 4 -21.69 23.13 47.00
CA ALA A 4 -22.60 22.07 46.55
C ALA A 4 -21.83 20.78 46.16
N LEU A 5 -20.74 20.48 46.87
CA LEU A 5 -19.96 19.24 46.66
C LEU A 5 -20.61 18.01 47.35
N GLU A 6 -21.66 18.18 48.17
CA GLU A 6 -22.20 17.11 49.03
C GLU A 6 -23.26 16.20 48.37
N ASP A 7 -23.86 16.59 47.24
CA ASP A 7 -24.98 15.86 46.63
C ASP A 7 -24.62 15.07 45.36
N THR A 8 -23.39 14.53 45.32
CA THR A 8 -22.88 13.73 44.19
C THR A 8 -22.67 12.28 44.55
N GLU A 9 -22.92 11.39 43.59
CA GLU A 9 -22.69 9.94 43.70
C GLU A 9 -21.52 9.55 42.78
N ALA A 10 -20.59 8.74 43.29
CA ALA A 10 -19.50 8.20 42.48
C ALA A 10 -20.04 7.18 41.47
N VAL A 11 -19.49 7.22 40.25
CA VAL A 11 -19.84 6.29 39.17
C VAL A 11 -18.59 5.84 38.43
N ARG A 12 -18.66 4.67 37.81
CA ARG A 12 -17.58 4.14 36.99
C ARG A 12 -18.15 3.27 35.88
N VAL A 13 -17.49 3.24 34.73
CA VAL A 13 -17.76 2.30 33.63
C VAL A 13 -17.37 0.88 34.07
N GLU A 14 -18.18 -0.11 33.71
CA GLU A 14 -17.99 -1.53 34.03
C GLU A 14 -16.82 -2.18 33.25
N GLN A 15 -15.62 -1.59 33.35
CA GLN A 15 -14.38 -2.06 32.73
C GLN A 15 -13.15 -1.61 33.55
N LEU A 16 -12.04 -2.35 33.43
CA LEU A 16 -10.76 -1.92 33.98
C LEU A 16 -10.23 -0.69 33.21
N ALA A 17 -9.73 0.32 33.94
CA ALA A 17 -9.31 1.60 33.37
C ALA A 17 -8.26 1.50 32.24
N ARG A 18 -7.43 0.46 32.23
CA ARG A 18 -6.46 0.20 31.14
C ARG A 18 -7.18 -0.29 29.87
N GLY A 19 -8.05 -1.29 30.00
CA GLY A 19 -8.82 -1.83 28.87
C GLY A 19 -9.76 -0.79 28.29
N PHE A 20 -10.39 0.03 29.14
CA PHE A 20 -11.21 1.16 28.72
C PHE A 20 -10.41 2.15 27.87
N ARG A 21 -9.28 2.65 28.36
CA ARG A 21 -8.42 3.58 27.62
C ARG A 21 -7.97 3.03 26.25
N GLN A 22 -7.51 1.78 26.20
CA GLN A 22 -7.09 1.15 24.94
C GLN A 22 -8.25 1.02 23.95
N SER A 23 -9.45 0.65 24.42
CA SER A 23 -10.63 0.53 23.56
C SER A 23 -11.09 1.87 23.00
N THR A 24 -11.18 2.91 23.84
CA THR A 24 -11.59 4.25 23.42
C THR A 24 -10.60 4.88 22.43
N GLU A 25 -9.29 4.64 22.61
CA GLU A 25 -8.24 5.10 21.70
C GLU A 25 -8.33 4.46 20.31
N GLY A 26 -8.58 3.15 20.24
CA GLY A 26 -8.74 2.45 18.96
C GLY A 26 -9.93 2.96 18.14
N VAL A 27 -10.99 3.42 18.80
CA VAL A 27 -12.21 3.93 18.15
C VAL A 27 -12.06 5.40 17.76
N MET A 28 -11.69 6.26 18.73
CA MET A 28 -11.70 7.72 18.55
C MET A 28 -10.44 8.28 17.88
N GLY A 29 -9.29 7.62 18.05
CA GLY A 29 -7.99 8.18 17.69
C GLY A 29 -7.81 9.62 18.23
N ASN A 30 -6.94 10.40 17.58
CA ASN A 30 -6.70 11.80 17.94
C ASN A 30 -7.58 12.79 17.16
N ASP A 31 -8.73 12.36 16.64
CA ASP A 31 -9.57 13.17 15.75
C ASP A 31 -10.96 13.44 16.32
N THR A 32 -11.17 14.67 16.78
CA THR A 32 -12.44 15.12 17.40
C THR A 32 -13.64 15.06 16.47
N LEU A 33 -13.44 14.96 15.15
CA LEU A 33 -14.53 14.71 14.21
C LEU A 33 -15.29 13.42 14.58
N LEU A 34 -14.58 12.36 14.99
CA LEU A 34 -15.20 11.07 15.32
C LEU A 34 -16.13 11.18 16.54
N GLY A 35 -15.71 11.93 17.57
CA GLY A 35 -16.56 12.21 18.72
C GLY A 35 -17.79 13.05 18.38
N LEU A 36 -17.65 14.03 17.47
CA LEU A 36 -18.78 14.83 17.01
C LEU A 36 -19.77 14.03 16.17
N ILE A 37 -19.28 13.14 15.31
CA ILE A 37 -20.14 12.23 14.55
C ILE A 37 -20.99 11.39 15.52
N GLU A 38 -20.36 10.83 16.55
CA GLU A 38 -21.05 10.03 17.56
C GLU A 38 -22.14 10.85 18.28
N LEU A 39 -21.83 12.06 18.75
CA LEU A 39 -22.81 12.91 19.45
C LEU A 39 -23.96 13.38 18.54
N ILE A 40 -23.66 13.76 17.29
CA ILE A 40 -24.68 14.22 16.33
C ILE A 40 -25.60 13.06 15.95
N THR A 41 -25.06 11.87 15.71
CA THR A 41 -25.90 10.70 15.35
C THR A 41 -26.73 10.22 16.52
N ASN A 42 -26.21 10.21 17.75
CA ASN A 42 -27.00 9.94 18.95
C ASN A 42 -28.14 10.96 19.14
N SER A 43 -27.89 12.22 18.83
CA SER A 43 -28.92 13.26 18.87
C SER A 43 -30.00 13.04 17.80
N ASP A 44 -29.61 12.69 16.56
CA ASP A 44 -30.57 12.39 15.48
C ASP A 44 -31.43 11.16 15.79
N ASP A 45 -30.82 10.09 16.29
CA ASP A 45 -31.51 8.87 16.71
C ASP A 45 -32.59 9.18 17.77
N LYS A 46 -32.31 10.09 18.71
CA LYS A 46 -33.29 10.51 19.74
C LYS A 46 -34.48 11.27 19.17
N TYR A 47 -34.29 12.06 18.12
CA TYR A 47 -35.40 12.73 17.46
C TYR A 47 -36.21 11.78 16.55
N GLY A 48 -35.61 10.72 16.03
CA GLY A 48 -36.30 9.80 15.13
C GLY A 48 -36.83 10.54 13.88
N ASN A 49 -38.08 10.30 13.51
CA ASN A 49 -38.73 10.95 12.36
C ASN A 49 -39.20 12.39 12.66
N GLN A 50 -38.98 12.89 13.86
CA GLN A 50 -39.43 14.23 14.25
C GLN A 50 -38.44 15.29 13.80
N ARG A 51 -38.98 16.47 13.46
CA ARG A 51 -38.17 17.66 13.24
C ARG A 51 -37.41 18.03 14.51
N GLY A 52 -36.19 18.53 14.34
CA GLY A 52 -35.38 18.91 15.48
C GLY A 52 -34.06 19.56 15.11
N ALA A 53 -33.45 20.17 16.11
CA ALA A 53 -32.23 20.94 15.96
C ALA A 53 -31.12 20.36 16.84
N ILE A 54 -29.92 20.31 16.29
CA ILE A 54 -28.69 19.92 16.97
C ILE A 54 -27.73 21.12 16.90
N LEU A 55 -27.22 21.56 18.03
CA LEU A 55 -26.24 22.65 18.10
C LEU A 55 -24.89 22.09 18.53
N VAL A 56 -23.89 22.26 17.67
CA VAL A 56 -22.47 22.04 17.97
C VAL A 56 -21.86 23.39 18.34
N ARG A 57 -21.34 23.52 19.55
CA ARG A 57 -20.76 24.77 20.06
C ARG A 57 -19.31 24.55 20.46
N PHE A 58 -18.43 25.43 20.00
CA PHE A 58 -17.04 25.56 20.46
C PHE A 58 -16.90 26.87 21.22
N PRO A 59 -17.02 26.88 22.57
CA PRO A 59 -16.89 28.10 23.37
C PRO A 59 -15.54 28.81 23.18
N LYS A 60 -15.42 30.07 23.63
CA LYS A 60 -14.11 30.72 23.74
C LYS A 60 -13.22 29.91 24.67
N ARG A 61 -11.91 29.86 24.38
CA ARG A 61 -10.96 29.18 25.27
C ARG A 61 -10.82 30.01 26.55
N GLU A 62 -10.90 29.34 27.68
CA GLU A 62 -10.63 29.92 29.00
C GLU A 62 -9.17 29.73 29.40
N SER A 63 -8.51 28.67 28.90
CA SER A 63 -7.09 28.41 29.10
C SER A 63 -6.45 27.77 27.86
N ASP A 64 -5.12 27.71 27.83
CA ASP A 64 -4.37 26.99 26.79
C ASP A 64 -4.25 25.48 27.09
N GLU A 65 -4.43 25.08 28.35
CA GLU A 65 -4.32 23.69 28.79
C GLU A 65 -5.52 22.84 28.36
N THR A 66 -6.71 23.44 28.27
CA THR A 66 -7.93 22.71 27.90
C THR A 66 -8.80 23.53 26.96
N TRP A 67 -9.67 22.85 26.22
CA TRP A 67 -10.71 23.51 25.45
C TRP A 67 -11.95 22.64 25.35
N GLN A 68 -13.10 23.27 25.16
CA GLN A 68 -14.39 22.56 25.17
C GLN A 68 -15.04 22.49 23.80
N VAL A 69 -15.81 21.42 23.60
CA VAL A 69 -16.84 21.34 22.56
C VAL A 69 -18.12 20.76 23.16
N GLN A 70 -19.24 21.33 22.78
CA GLN A 70 -20.56 20.98 23.27
C GLN A 70 -21.44 20.54 22.10
N VAL A 71 -22.20 19.47 22.27
CA VAL A 71 -23.28 19.09 21.36
C VAL A 71 -24.56 19.03 22.16
N SER A 72 -25.57 19.77 21.71
CA SER A 72 -26.86 19.84 22.39
C SER A 72 -28.02 19.55 21.46
N ASP A 73 -29.01 18.86 22.01
CA ASP A 73 -30.27 18.54 21.36
C ASP A 73 -31.45 18.87 22.27
N LYS A 74 -32.66 18.82 21.72
CA LYS A 74 -33.93 19.04 22.44
C LYS A 74 -34.83 17.82 22.33
N ALA A 75 -34.22 16.64 22.20
CA ALA A 75 -34.87 15.37 21.93
C ALA A 75 -35.15 14.63 23.24
N GLY A 76 -36.28 14.94 23.86
CA GLY A 76 -36.91 14.13 24.91
C GLY A 76 -36.20 14.02 26.26
N GLY A 77 -34.88 14.20 26.34
CA GLY A 77 -34.06 13.97 27.53
C GLY A 77 -33.79 12.50 27.84
N ILE A 78 -33.10 12.23 28.95
CA ILE A 78 -32.96 10.91 29.57
C ILE A 78 -33.74 10.96 30.89
N GLU A 79 -34.38 9.88 31.30
CA GLU A 79 -35.03 9.80 32.61
C GLU A 79 -33.99 9.57 33.72
N PHE A 80 -34.17 10.21 34.88
CA PHE A 80 -33.18 10.15 35.98
C PHE A 80 -32.91 8.71 36.45
N GLY A 81 -33.97 7.89 36.57
CA GLY A 81 -33.88 6.52 37.08
C GLY A 81 -33.07 5.57 36.19
N VAL A 82 -32.99 5.85 34.89
CA VAL A 82 -32.27 4.99 33.91
C VAL A 82 -30.97 5.62 33.41
N LEU A 83 -30.53 6.73 34.03
CA LEU A 83 -29.36 7.49 33.61
C LEU A 83 -28.08 6.63 33.61
N LYS A 84 -27.88 5.86 34.69
CA LYS A 84 -26.73 4.94 34.79
C LYS A 84 -26.81 3.88 33.71
N ASP A 85 -27.97 3.25 33.55
CA ASP A 85 -28.13 2.17 32.59
C ASP A 85 -27.94 2.66 31.14
N THR A 86 -28.34 3.90 30.87
CA THR A 86 -28.21 4.51 29.55
C THR A 86 -26.78 4.96 29.24
N LEU A 87 -26.03 5.50 30.21
CA LEU A 87 -24.72 6.12 29.98
C LEU A 87 -23.51 5.34 30.52
N LEU A 88 -23.71 4.35 31.41
CA LEU A 88 -22.62 3.63 32.12
C LEU A 88 -22.57 2.13 31.81
N SER A 89 -23.69 1.46 31.51
CA SER A 89 -23.73 0.02 31.20
C SER A 89 -23.08 -0.29 29.86
N GLN A 90 -22.10 -1.20 29.82
CA GLN A 90 -21.40 -1.61 28.61
C GLN A 90 -22.02 -2.92 28.10
N GLY A 91 -22.37 -3.01 26.81
CA GLY A 91 -22.94 -4.25 26.27
C GLY A 91 -24.44 -4.46 26.53
N GLY A 92 -25.06 -3.77 27.49
CA GLY A 92 -26.50 -3.84 27.71
C GLY A 92 -27.32 -3.17 26.60
N ARG A 93 -28.46 -3.78 26.26
CA ARG A 93 -29.46 -3.19 25.35
C ARG A 93 -29.86 -1.80 25.84
N THR A 94 -29.51 -0.75 25.09
CA THR A 94 -30.13 0.56 25.34
C THR A 94 -31.60 0.52 24.90
N SER A 95 -32.46 1.15 25.68
CA SER A 95 -33.93 0.96 25.81
C SER A 95 -34.85 1.05 24.58
N GLY A 96 -34.36 0.96 23.33
CA GLY A 96 -35.22 0.90 22.13
C GLY A 96 -35.10 -0.36 21.28
N HIS A 97 -34.12 -1.23 21.51
CA HIS A 97 -34.03 -2.46 20.72
C HIS A 97 -35.19 -3.44 20.97
N GLU A 98 -35.81 -3.39 22.15
CA GLU A 98 -37.00 -4.19 22.49
C GLU A 98 -38.27 -3.80 21.72
N LYS A 99 -38.27 -2.66 20.99
CA LYS A 99 -39.44 -2.17 20.22
C LYS A 99 -39.23 -2.12 18.70
N GLY A 100 -38.16 -2.73 18.18
CA GLY A 100 -37.86 -2.66 16.75
C GLY A 100 -37.43 -1.26 16.28
N GLU A 101 -36.99 -0.38 17.20
CA GLU A 101 -36.42 0.91 16.82
C GLU A 101 -35.02 0.71 16.22
N VAL A 102 -34.88 1.08 14.95
CA VAL A 102 -33.60 1.14 14.23
C VAL A 102 -32.70 2.19 14.88
N LYS A 103 -31.77 1.76 15.73
CA LYS A 103 -30.73 2.62 16.36
C LYS A 103 -29.36 2.19 15.86
N ARG A 104 -28.48 3.18 15.61
CA ARG A 104 -27.11 2.96 15.11
C ARG A 104 -26.18 2.30 16.14
N GLY A 105 -26.54 2.36 17.42
CA GLY A 105 -25.65 2.04 18.53
C GLY A 105 -25.46 0.55 18.78
N ASN A 106 -24.40 -0.05 18.23
CA ASN A 106 -23.88 -1.31 18.77
C ASN A 106 -23.39 -1.09 20.22
N ARG A 107 -24.17 -1.60 21.18
CA ARG A 107 -23.82 -1.81 22.60
C ARG A 107 -23.45 -0.59 23.47
N GLY A 108 -24.10 0.57 23.32
CA GLY A 108 -23.99 1.67 24.30
C GLY A 108 -22.56 2.17 24.59
N ARG A 109 -21.63 1.99 23.64
CA ARG A 109 -20.20 2.30 23.83
C ARG A 109 -19.85 3.75 23.48
N GLY A 110 -20.47 4.29 22.44
CA GLY A 110 -19.96 5.48 21.77
C GLY A 110 -19.98 6.77 22.60
N ALA A 111 -20.94 6.94 23.51
CA ALA A 111 -20.94 8.07 24.43
C ALA A 111 -19.70 8.05 25.36
N LYS A 112 -19.26 6.86 25.80
CA LYS A 112 -18.13 6.72 26.72
C LYS A 112 -16.79 6.81 26.00
N ASP A 113 -16.76 6.41 24.73
CA ASP A 113 -15.55 6.50 23.91
C ASP A 113 -15.03 7.96 23.81
N LEU A 114 -15.92 8.94 23.97
CA LEU A 114 -15.58 10.37 24.06
C LEU A 114 -14.59 10.70 25.19
N CYS A 115 -14.54 9.89 26.25
CA CYS A 115 -13.58 10.02 27.34
C CYS A 115 -12.12 9.88 26.86
N HIS A 116 -11.88 9.41 25.63
CA HIS A 116 -10.56 9.44 25.03
C HIS A 116 -9.98 10.86 24.98
N PHE A 117 -10.80 11.85 24.62
CA PHE A 117 -10.38 13.23 24.40
C PHE A 117 -10.12 14.00 25.70
N GLY A 118 -10.74 13.58 26.80
CA GLY A 118 -10.71 14.27 28.08
C GLY A 118 -11.92 13.95 28.95
N ALA A 119 -12.28 14.86 29.85
CA ALA A 119 -13.48 14.70 30.67
C ALA A 119 -14.75 14.96 29.85
N VAL A 120 -15.78 14.15 30.05
CA VAL A 120 -17.07 14.26 29.36
C VAL A 120 -18.17 14.44 30.37
N ARG A 121 -19.00 15.46 30.18
CA ARG A 121 -20.15 15.77 31.02
C ARG A 121 -21.42 15.76 30.18
N TRP A 122 -22.45 15.08 30.66
CA TRP A 122 -23.81 15.15 30.15
C TRP A 122 -24.67 15.92 31.13
N ASP A 123 -25.18 17.06 30.69
CA ASP A 123 -26.18 17.87 31.38
C ASP A 123 -27.55 17.52 30.79
N ILE A 124 -28.44 16.95 31.59
CA ILE A 124 -29.74 16.43 31.14
C ILE A 124 -30.87 17.32 31.69
N PHE A 125 -31.76 17.71 30.79
CA PHE A 125 -32.97 18.46 31.09
C PHE A 125 -34.18 17.59 30.77
N LYS A 126 -35.04 17.36 31.75
CA LYS A 126 -36.23 16.53 31.59
C LYS A 126 -37.38 17.07 32.43
N ASP A 127 -38.42 17.54 31.75
CA ASP A 127 -39.70 17.93 32.33
C ASP A 127 -39.54 18.93 33.50
N GLY A 128 -38.72 19.97 33.26
CA GLY A 128 -38.41 21.03 34.23
C GLY A 128 -37.35 20.66 35.27
N LYS A 129 -36.80 19.44 35.22
CA LYS A 129 -35.74 18.97 36.11
C LYS A 129 -34.39 18.94 35.40
N TYR A 130 -33.33 19.09 36.20
CA TYR A 130 -31.94 19.04 35.78
C TYR A 130 -31.17 18.01 36.60
N PHE A 131 -30.27 17.29 35.94
CA PHE A 131 -29.27 16.43 36.57
C PHE A 131 -28.14 16.18 35.58
N TRP A 132 -27.01 15.69 36.07
CA TRP A 132 -25.82 15.51 35.26
C TRP A 132 -25.06 14.24 35.61
N LEU A 133 -24.23 13.81 34.66
CA LEU A 133 -23.25 12.74 34.83
C LEU A 133 -21.95 13.19 34.16
N GLN A 134 -20.82 12.99 34.82
CA GLN A 134 -19.50 13.33 34.31
C GLN A 134 -18.57 12.15 34.49
N LEU A 135 -17.78 11.85 33.45
CA LEU A 135 -16.72 10.84 33.45
C LEU A 135 -15.39 11.47 33.05
N ASP A 136 -14.32 10.98 33.64
CA ASP A 136 -12.95 11.25 33.23
C ASP A 136 -12.44 10.19 32.24
N ARG A 137 -11.17 10.30 31.88
CA ARG A 137 -10.50 9.43 30.91
C ARG A 137 -10.29 8.00 31.37
N SER A 138 -10.35 7.76 32.67
CA SER A 138 -10.27 6.42 33.26
C SER A 138 -11.62 5.72 33.28
N GLY A 139 -12.69 6.43 32.91
CA GLY A 139 -14.06 5.95 33.01
C GLY A 139 -14.62 6.07 34.42
N GLU A 140 -13.98 6.84 35.29
CA GLU A 140 -14.43 7.15 36.66
C GLU A 140 -15.06 8.54 36.69
N GLY A 141 -15.99 8.78 37.61
CA GLY A 141 -16.62 10.07 37.68
C GLY A 141 -17.72 10.20 38.71
N ARG A 142 -18.63 11.15 38.47
CA ARG A 142 -19.70 11.52 39.40
C ARG A 142 -21.00 11.81 38.66
N LYS A 143 -22.13 11.65 39.36
CA LYS A 143 -23.44 12.11 38.90
C LYS A 143 -24.23 12.80 40.02
N SER A 144 -25.32 13.45 39.67
CA SER A 144 -26.31 13.95 40.64
C SER A 144 -26.93 12.79 41.45
N LYS A 145 -27.09 12.96 42.76
CA LYS A 145 -27.86 12.03 43.62
C LYS A 145 -29.37 12.17 43.45
N ARG A 146 -29.86 13.36 43.10
CA ARG A 146 -31.27 13.65 42.83
C ARG A 146 -31.41 14.74 41.76
N PRO A 147 -32.57 14.83 41.08
CA PRO A 147 -32.87 15.92 40.17
C PRO A 147 -33.06 17.26 40.90
N GLU A 148 -32.63 18.35 40.26
CA GLU A 148 -32.79 19.73 40.70
C GLU A 148 -33.73 20.51 39.75
N ARG A 149 -34.06 21.76 40.05
CA ARG A 149 -34.82 22.62 39.12
C ARG A 149 -33.95 23.06 37.95
N ALA A 150 -34.51 22.99 36.74
CA ALA A 150 -33.77 23.27 35.51
C ALA A 150 -33.48 24.76 35.25
N ASP A 151 -34.20 25.69 35.88
CA ASP A 151 -34.20 27.11 35.51
C ASP A 151 -32.79 27.75 35.53
N LEU A 152 -32.07 27.61 36.65
CA LEU A 152 -30.72 28.17 36.81
C LEU A 152 -29.67 27.44 35.92
N PRO A 153 -29.56 26.10 35.96
CA PRO A 153 -28.59 25.38 35.13
C PRO A 153 -28.80 25.60 33.63
N ALA A 154 -30.05 25.67 33.17
CA ALA A 154 -30.36 25.94 31.77
C ALA A 154 -29.88 27.33 31.35
N SER A 155 -30.09 28.35 32.18
CA SER A 155 -29.61 29.70 31.92
C SER A 155 -28.08 29.78 31.88
N GLU A 156 -27.38 29.08 32.78
CA GLU A 156 -25.92 29.12 32.87
C GLU A 156 -25.22 28.54 31.64
N ILE A 157 -25.74 27.43 31.09
CA ILE A 157 -25.14 26.78 29.91
C ILE A 157 -25.76 27.24 28.57
N GLY A 158 -26.74 28.14 28.62
CA GLY A 158 -27.45 28.65 27.45
C GLY A 158 -28.38 27.61 26.80
N PHE A 159 -28.98 26.73 27.60
CA PHE A 159 -30.03 25.80 27.16
C PHE A 159 -31.42 26.46 27.25
N PRO A 160 -32.34 26.24 26.29
CA PRO A 160 -33.65 26.90 26.32
C PRO A 160 -34.51 26.46 27.52
N LEU A 161 -35.02 27.44 28.27
CA LEU A 161 -35.92 27.22 29.40
C LEU A 161 -37.17 26.42 29.00
N GLY A 162 -37.60 25.51 29.87
CA GLY A 162 -38.80 24.69 29.69
C GLY A 162 -38.70 23.61 28.60
N LYS A 163 -37.50 23.35 28.05
CA LYS A 163 -37.26 22.24 27.11
C LYS A 163 -36.61 21.05 27.80
N SER A 164 -36.87 19.86 27.25
CA SER A 164 -36.15 18.63 27.58
C SER A 164 -35.09 18.37 26.52
N GLY A 165 -33.97 17.75 26.90
CA GLY A 165 -32.85 17.48 26.00
C GLY A 165 -31.57 17.16 26.77
N VAL A 166 -30.47 17.04 26.03
CA VAL A 166 -29.14 16.75 26.57
C VAL A 166 -28.12 17.74 26.02
N VAL A 167 -27.19 18.16 26.85
CA VAL A 167 -25.97 18.87 26.46
C VAL A 167 -24.78 18.00 26.84
N ALA A 168 -24.08 17.48 25.84
CA ALA A 168 -22.84 16.73 26.02
C ALA A 168 -21.65 17.67 25.82
N THR A 169 -20.85 17.87 26.87
CA THR A 169 -19.65 18.70 26.89
C THR A 169 -18.41 17.81 26.98
N ILE A 170 -17.49 17.95 26.02
CA ILE A 170 -16.17 17.32 26.05
C ILE A 170 -15.15 18.41 26.39
N THR A 171 -14.44 18.22 27.50
CA THR A 171 -13.29 19.05 27.89
C THR A 171 -12.01 18.36 27.43
N CYS A 172 -11.50 18.78 26.28
CA CYS A 172 -10.32 18.23 25.63
C CYS A 172 -9.02 18.71 26.29
N GLU A 173 -8.07 17.80 26.46
CA GLU A 173 -6.71 18.11 26.91
C GLU A 173 -5.91 18.76 25.76
N GLY A 174 -5.60 20.05 25.87
CA GLY A 174 -5.04 20.88 24.79
C GLY A 174 -3.63 20.50 24.35
N ASN A 175 -2.86 19.83 25.22
CA ASN A 175 -1.54 19.29 24.91
C ASN A 175 -1.59 18.00 24.05
N ARG A 176 -2.73 17.30 24.01
CA ARG A 176 -2.91 16.06 23.23
C ARG A 176 -3.83 16.25 22.04
N ILE A 177 -4.95 16.94 22.25
CA ILE A 177 -6.01 17.07 21.26
C ILE A 177 -6.03 18.51 20.78
N ARG A 178 -5.66 18.72 19.51
CA ARG A 178 -5.67 20.05 18.91
C ARG A 178 -7.11 20.52 18.69
N ARG A 179 -7.41 21.76 19.13
CA ARG A 179 -8.66 22.42 18.77
C ARG A 179 -8.71 22.68 17.26
N PRO A 180 -9.74 22.21 16.55
CA PRO A 180 -9.84 22.44 15.11
C PRO A 180 -10.22 23.90 14.83
N GLN A 181 -9.75 24.44 13.71
CA GLN A 181 -10.15 25.76 13.22
C GLN A 181 -11.60 25.75 12.73
N ARG A 182 -12.30 26.89 12.83
CA ARG A 182 -13.72 27.05 12.48
C ARG A 182 -14.05 26.51 11.08
N ASP A 183 -13.39 27.03 10.05
CA ASP A 183 -13.72 26.66 8.66
C ASP A 183 -13.40 25.20 8.37
N ARG A 184 -12.31 24.70 8.96
CA ARG A 184 -11.91 23.29 8.82
C ARG A 184 -12.94 22.37 9.48
N ILE A 185 -13.41 22.66 10.70
CA ILE A 185 -14.40 21.79 11.34
C ILE A 185 -15.77 21.90 10.68
N LYS A 186 -16.16 23.11 10.23
CA LYS A 186 -17.36 23.32 9.43
C LYS A 186 -17.36 22.41 8.20
N GLN A 187 -16.33 22.51 7.37
CA GLN A 187 -16.20 21.73 6.14
C GLN A 187 -16.25 20.22 6.44
N ARG A 188 -15.48 19.77 7.44
CA ARG A 188 -15.42 18.34 7.80
C ARG A 188 -16.73 17.78 8.32
N LEU A 189 -17.51 18.56 9.08
CA LEU A 189 -18.85 18.14 9.53
C LEU A 189 -19.83 18.07 8.36
N GLU A 190 -19.85 19.09 7.49
CA GLU A 190 -20.70 19.11 6.30
C GLU A 190 -20.40 17.96 5.35
N GLN A 191 -19.12 17.61 5.18
CA GLN A 191 -18.66 16.61 4.24
C GLN A 191 -18.48 15.22 4.86
N SER A 192 -18.72 15.02 6.16
CA SER A 192 -18.54 13.71 6.79
C SER A 192 -19.43 12.64 6.15
N VAL A 193 -18.84 11.52 5.76
CA VAL A 193 -19.54 10.34 5.20
C VAL A 193 -20.66 9.89 6.14
N GLN A 194 -20.35 9.77 7.42
CA GLN A 194 -21.30 9.23 8.42
C GLN A 194 -22.43 10.20 8.77
N LEU A 195 -22.29 11.49 8.45
CA LEU A 195 -23.32 12.51 8.70
C LEU A 195 -24.06 12.92 7.44
N ARG A 196 -23.76 12.32 6.28
CA ARG A 196 -24.22 12.83 4.98
C ARG A 196 -25.74 12.95 4.90
N ASP A 197 -26.47 11.90 5.28
CA ASP A 197 -27.93 11.90 5.27
C ASP A 197 -28.52 12.88 6.29
N ILE A 198 -27.89 13.02 7.47
CA ILE A 198 -28.29 13.98 8.51
C ILE A 198 -28.12 15.42 8.00
N MET A 199 -26.98 15.71 7.36
CA MET A 199 -26.63 17.03 6.83
C MET A 199 -27.42 17.38 5.57
N SER A 200 -27.98 16.39 4.86
CA SER A 200 -28.89 16.57 3.72
C SER A 200 -30.36 16.63 4.11
N SER A 201 -30.70 16.27 5.35
CA SER A 201 -32.08 16.17 5.81
C SER A 201 -32.84 17.50 5.77
N SER A 202 -34.13 17.44 5.40
CA SER A 202 -35.05 18.58 5.49
C SER A 202 -35.71 18.72 6.87
N ILE A 203 -35.65 17.66 7.69
CA ILE A 203 -36.26 17.63 9.02
C ILE A 203 -35.25 17.81 10.15
N ARG A 204 -33.96 17.66 9.88
CA ARG A 204 -32.88 17.92 10.84
C ARG A 204 -32.13 19.21 10.51
N SER A 205 -31.94 20.05 11.52
CA SER A 205 -31.09 21.25 11.42
C SER A 205 -29.88 21.08 12.32
N VAL A 206 -28.68 20.97 11.73
CA VAL A 206 -27.42 20.94 12.47
C VAL A 206 -26.77 22.33 12.37
N LYS A 207 -26.37 22.88 13.51
CA LYS A 207 -25.82 24.23 13.62
C LYS A 207 -24.44 24.22 14.26
N LEU A 208 -23.56 25.12 13.83
CA LEU A 208 -22.25 25.35 14.41
C LEU A 208 -22.14 26.76 14.98
N GLU A 209 -21.75 26.87 16.24
CA GLU A 209 -21.37 28.11 16.92
C GLU A 209 -19.90 28.01 17.33
N TYR A 210 -19.06 29.00 17.01
CA TYR A 210 -17.63 28.92 17.26
C TYR A 210 -17.12 30.23 17.86
N GLY A 211 -16.50 30.18 19.03
CA GLY A 211 -15.87 31.35 19.68
C GLY A 211 -16.85 32.47 20.05
N GLY A 212 -18.15 32.19 20.14
CA GLY A 212 -19.19 33.21 20.33
C GLY A 212 -19.55 34.00 19.07
N GLU A 213 -19.13 33.54 17.90
CA GLU A 213 -19.55 34.07 16.61
C GLU A 213 -20.98 33.65 16.26
N GLU A 214 -21.55 34.26 15.20
CA GLU A 214 -22.89 33.92 14.71
C GLU A 214 -23.02 32.44 14.37
N THR A 215 -24.14 31.85 14.79
CA THR A 215 -24.45 30.46 14.52
C THR A 215 -24.72 30.23 13.04
N ILE A 216 -24.02 29.27 12.44
CA ILE A 216 -24.19 28.89 11.04
C ILE A 216 -24.91 27.54 10.91
N ASN A 217 -25.74 27.41 9.88
CA ASN A 217 -26.35 26.12 9.53
C ASN A 217 -25.32 25.29 8.74
N LEU A 218 -25.14 24.03 9.16
CA LEU A 218 -24.36 23.06 8.42
C LEU A 218 -25.27 22.31 7.46
N ARG A 219 -24.79 22.11 6.23
CA ARG A 219 -25.53 21.34 5.22
C ARG A 219 -24.59 20.64 4.27
N TYR A 220 -24.93 19.40 3.92
CA TYR A 220 -24.29 18.73 2.81
C TYR A 220 -24.96 19.18 1.52
N LEU A 221 -24.15 19.62 0.56
CA LEU A 221 -24.61 19.94 -0.77
C LEU A 221 -24.10 18.86 -1.72
N GLU A 222 -25.04 18.21 -2.39
CA GLU A 222 -24.71 17.25 -3.42
C GLU A 222 -23.87 17.91 -4.54
N PRO A 223 -22.92 17.17 -5.15
CA PRO A 223 -22.13 17.66 -6.26
C PRO A 223 -22.99 18.25 -7.39
N LYS A 224 -22.67 19.47 -7.82
CA LYS A 224 -23.40 20.13 -8.91
C LYS A 224 -23.24 19.37 -10.21
N GLY A 225 -24.35 19.17 -10.92
CA GLY A 225 -24.34 18.53 -12.25
C GLY A 225 -24.16 17.02 -12.19
N ALA A 226 -24.43 16.39 -11.05
CA ALA A 226 -24.47 14.94 -10.96
C ALA A 226 -25.57 14.33 -11.84
N VAL A 227 -25.25 13.22 -12.50
CA VAL A 227 -26.18 12.42 -13.29
C VAL A 227 -26.43 11.11 -12.55
N TRP A 228 -27.68 10.87 -12.18
CA TRP A 228 -28.08 9.64 -11.51
C TRP A 228 -28.50 8.57 -12.52
N HIS A 229 -27.95 7.37 -12.36
CA HIS A 229 -28.41 6.18 -13.07
C HIS A 229 -29.66 5.61 -12.38
N PRO A 230 -30.53 4.86 -13.08
CA PRO A 230 -31.65 4.18 -12.46
C PRO A 230 -31.17 3.27 -11.31
N HIS A 231 -31.88 3.30 -10.19
CA HIS A 231 -31.57 2.43 -9.06
C HIS A 231 -31.75 0.96 -9.45
N VAL A 232 -30.93 0.10 -8.86
CA VAL A 232 -31.01 -1.35 -9.05
C VAL A 232 -31.19 -2.02 -7.69
N ASP A 233 -32.26 -2.78 -7.55
CA ASP A 233 -32.44 -3.67 -6.39
C ASP A 233 -31.79 -5.02 -6.74
N VAL A 234 -30.76 -5.43 -5.98
CA VAL A 234 -29.97 -6.64 -6.22
C VAL A 234 -30.08 -7.61 -5.04
N GLU A 235 -30.17 -8.90 -5.34
CA GLU A 235 -30.16 -9.95 -4.33
C GLU A 235 -28.75 -10.17 -3.78
N VAL A 236 -28.63 -10.23 -2.45
CA VAL A 236 -27.38 -10.61 -1.78
C VAL A 236 -27.40 -12.12 -1.53
N LYS A 237 -26.70 -12.88 -2.37
CA LYS A 237 -26.74 -14.35 -2.38
C LYS A 237 -26.54 -14.95 -0.98
N GLY A 238 -27.50 -15.75 -0.54
CA GLY A 238 -27.47 -16.45 0.74
C GLY A 238 -28.03 -15.65 1.92
N TYR A 239 -28.55 -14.44 1.70
CA TYR A 239 -29.09 -13.58 2.74
C TYR A 239 -30.44 -13.00 2.33
N ALA A 240 -31.27 -12.67 3.33
CA ALA A 240 -32.55 -12.03 3.10
C ALA A 240 -32.39 -10.57 2.64
N GLY A 241 -33.46 -10.04 2.05
CA GLY A 241 -33.54 -8.64 1.63
C GLY A 241 -32.84 -8.35 0.31
N LEU A 242 -33.29 -7.27 -0.34
CA LEU A 242 -32.66 -6.73 -1.54
C LEU A 242 -31.80 -5.53 -1.15
N ALA A 243 -30.60 -5.44 -1.71
CA ALA A 243 -29.76 -4.26 -1.61
C ALA A 243 -30.15 -3.28 -2.72
N ARG A 244 -30.58 -2.07 -2.34
CA ARG A 244 -30.84 -1.00 -3.30
C ARG A 244 -29.55 -0.25 -3.60
N VAL A 245 -29.14 -0.22 -4.85
CA VAL A 245 -27.93 0.44 -5.33
C VAL A 245 -28.30 1.65 -6.18
N ASP A 246 -27.88 2.82 -5.73
CA ASP A 246 -27.98 4.10 -6.44
C ASP A 246 -26.58 4.54 -6.86
N VAL A 247 -26.38 4.77 -8.16
CA VAL A 247 -25.09 5.24 -8.70
C VAL A 247 -25.27 6.60 -9.34
N GLY A 248 -24.55 7.58 -8.81
CA GLY A 248 -24.40 8.93 -9.35
C GLY A 248 -23.03 9.09 -10.02
N GLU A 249 -23.00 9.92 -11.05
CA GLU A 249 -21.81 10.22 -11.82
C GLU A 249 -21.61 11.74 -11.93
N VAL A 250 -20.38 12.20 -11.76
CA VAL A 250 -20.00 13.61 -11.92
C VAL A 250 -19.20 13.84 -13.20
N ALA A 251 -19.19 15.06 -13.73
CA ALA A 251 -18.41 15.40 -14.92
C ALA A 251 -16.90 15.51 -14.65
N THR A 252 -16.51 15.91 -13.43
CA THR A 252 -15.12 16.06 -12.99
C THR A 252 -14.88 15.13 -11.82
N PRO A 253 -13.81 14.31 -11.83
CA PRO A 253 -13.61 13.33 -10.78
C PRO A 253 -13.19 13.99 -9.47
N PHE A 254 -13.70 13.44 -8.38
CA PHE A 254 -13.18 13.64 -7.04
C PHE A 254 -11.71 13.20 -6.95
N GLN A 255 -10.94 13.86 -6.09
CA GLN A 255 -9.51 13.61 -5.88
C GLN A 255 -9.20 13.24 -4.44
N ASP A 256 -10.20 12.68 -3.78
CA ASP A 256 -10.21 12.40 -2.36
C ASP A 256 -9.49 11.08 -2.08
N ASP A 257 -8.84 10.98 -0.92
CA ASP A 257 -8.32 9.71 -0.41
C ASP A 257 -9.51 8.80 -0.03
N PRO A 258 -9.57 7.53 -0.49
CA PRO A 258 -10.59 6.57 -0.06
C PRO A 258 -10.71 6.39 1.47
N LYS A 259 -9.64 6.70 2.21
CA LYS A 259 -9.61 6.64 3.69
C LYS A 259 -10.06 7.93 4.36
N ASP A 260 -10.30 9.02 3.61
CA ASP A 260 -10.76 10.28 4.19
C ASP A 260 -12.22 10.14 4.66
N PRO A 261 -12.53 10.35 5.96
CA PRO A 261 -13.90 10.34 6.46
C PRO A 261 -14.79 11.43 5.84
N CYS A 262 -14.22 12.39 5.10
CA CYS A 262 -14.92 13.46 4.40
C CYS A 262 -15.02 13.24 2.87
N ARG A 263 -14.59 12.07 2.36
CA ARG A 263 -14.59 11.77 0.92
C ARG A 263 -15.96 11.95 0.28
N GLN A 264 -15.98 12.51 -0.92
CA GLN A 264 -17.18 12.74 -1.74
C GLN A 264 -17.45 11.57 -2.68
N SER A 265 -16.40 10.94 -3.21
CA SER A 265 -16.50 9.73 -4.03
C SER A 265 -16.97 8.51 -3.23
N GLY A 266 -17.47 7.51 -3.96
CA GLY A 266 -17.83 6.19 -3.44
C GLY A 266 -19.30 6.00 -3.12
N LEU A 267 -19.71 4.73 -3.00
CA LEU A 267 -21.06 4.37 -2.61
C LEU A 267 -21.15 4.30 -1.08
N LEU A 268 -22.07 5.07 -0.50
CA LEU A 268 -22.38 5.04 0.92
C LEU A 268 -23.04 3.71 1.26
N ILE A 269 -22.44 2.89 2.12
CA ILE A 269 -23.05 1.64 2.59
C ILE A 269 -23.95 1.95 3.79
N LYS A 270 -25.24 1.67 3.64
CA LYS A 270 -26.30 2.10 4.56
C LYS A 270 -27.14 0.93 5.05
N SER A 271 -27.56 1.01 6.30
CA SER A 271 -28.68 0.26 6.86
C SER A 271 -29.45 1.14 7.83
N GLY A 272 -30.77 1.10 7.75
CA GLY A 272 -31.62 1.89 8.62
C GLY A 272 -31.40 3.39 8.44
N ARG A 273 -30.82 4.02 9.47
CA ARG A 273 -30.36 5.43 9.49
C ARG A 273 -28.85 5.58 9.49
N ALA A 274 -28.12 4.47 9.57
CA ALA A 274 -26.68 4.45 9.68
C ALA A 274 -26.04 4.48 8.28
N ILE A 275 -24.94 5.22 8.20
CA ILE A 275 -23.96 5.10 7.12
C ILE A 275 -22.70 4.51 7.75
N HIS A 276 -22.27 3.36 7.25
CA HIS A 276 -21.16 2.59 7.82
C HIS A 276 -19.82 3.02 7.22
N GLU A 277 -19.78 3.17 5.90
CA GLU A 277 -18.61 3.55 5.13
C GLU A 277 -19.00 4.13 3.76
N ALA A 278 -18.01 4.64 3.03
CA ALA A 278 -18.12 4.95 1.60
C ALA A 278 -17.07 4.13 0.86
N THR A 279 -17.48 3.33 -0.12
CA THR A 279 -16.58 2.43 -0.83
C THR A 279 -16.97 2.19 -2.29
N LEU A 280 -16.00 1.85 -3.13
CA LEU A 280 -16.16 1.30 -4.47
C LEU A 280 -15.60 -0.14 -4.56
N TYR A 281 -15.32 -0.75 -3.42
CA TYR A 281 -14.76 -2.10 -3.30
C TYR A 281 -13.51 -2.29 -4.18
N ARG A 282 -13.45 -3.31 -5.06
CA ARG A 282 -12.27 -3.53 -5.93
C ARG A 282 -11.94 -2.35 -6.84
N TYR A 283 -12.88 -1.44 -7.09
CA TYR A 283 -12.71 -0.33 -8.01
C TYR A 283 -12.08 0.91 -7.36
N GLU A 284 -11.74 0.90 -6.07
CA GLU A 284 -11.11 2.05 -5.39
C GLU A 284 -9.82 2.53 -6.07
N ASN A 285 -9.05 1.60 -6.66
CA ASN A 285 -7.80 1.93 -7.36
C ASN A 285 -8.00 2.23 -8.86
N SER A 286 -9.24 2.21 -9.35
CA SER A 286 -9.54 2.55 -10.74
C SER A 286 -9.26 4.05 -10.98
N PRO A 287 -8.62 4.43 -12.09
CA PRO A 287 -8.48 5.85 -12.46
C PRO A 287 -9.84 6.53 -12.70
N TYR A 288 -10.91 5.73 -12.85
CA TYR A 288 -12.27 6.21 -13.06
C TYR A 288 -13.11 6.26 -11.76
N ALA A 289 -12.56 5.80 -10.63
CA ALA A 289 -13.26 5.73 -9.34
C ALA A 289 -13.83 7.08 -8.91
N GLY A 290 -13.04 8.15 -9.05
CA GLY A 290 -13.43 9.50 -8.64
C GLY A 290 -14.63 10.08 -9.38
N TYR A 291 -15.10 9.46 -10.46
CA TYR A 291 -16.32 9.89 -11.16
C TYR A 291 -17.60 9.42 -10.49
N PHE A 292 -17.53 8.43 -9.60
CA PHE A 292 -18.70 7.75 -9.08
C PHE A 292 -18.90 8.04 -7.59
N PHE A 293 -20.17 8.25 -7.25
CA PHE A 293 -20.66 8.37 -5.89
C PHE A 293 -22.07 7.78 -5.82
N GLY A 294 -22.64 7.61 -4.63
CA GLY A 294 -24.01 7.11 -4.52
C GLY A 294 -24.27 6.38 -3.21
N SER A 295 -25.14 5.38 -3.22
CA SER A 295 -25.45 4.59 -2.03
C SER A 295 -25.81 3.15 -2.32
N VAL A 296 -25.55 2.29 -1.33
CA VAL A 296 -26.06 0.93 -1.22
C VAL A 296 -26.85 0.86 0.08
N ARG A 297 -28.17 0.68 -0.01
CA ARG A 297 -29.02 0.46 1.17
C ARG A 297 -29.36 -1.02 1.29
N TRP A 298 -28.94 -1.63 2.39
CA TRP A 298 -29.27 -3.02 2.70
C TRP A 298 -29.53 -3.18 4.20
N ASP A 299 -30.80 -3.20 4.57
CA ASP A 299 -31.23 -3.14 5.98
C ASP A 299 -30.95 -4.45 6.75
N SER A 300 -30.65 -5.56 6.04
CA SER A 300 -30.26 -6.83 6.66
C SER A 300 -28.91 -6.80 7.38
N ILE A 301 -28.10 -5.75 7.20
CA ILE A 301 -26.93 -5.49 8.05
C ILE A 301 -27.37 -5.34 9.52
N ASP A 302 -28.48 -4.64 9.76
CA ASP A 302 -28.99 -4.42 11.12
C ASP A 302 -29.54 -5.73 11.71
N ASP A 303 -30.20 -6.56 10.89
CA ASP A 303 -30.72 -7.86 11.31
C ASP A 303 -29.58 -8.81 11.70
N LEU A 304 -28.54 -8.92 10.86
CA LEU A 304 -27.37 -9.76 11.14
C LEU A 304 -26.62 -9.29 12.39
N SER A 305 -26.45 -7.97 12.55
CA SER A 305 -25.81 -7.41 13.75
C SER A 305 -26.60 -7.72 15.02
N ARG A 306 -27.94 -7.64 14.97
CA ARG A 306 -28.82 -7.98 16.09
C ARG A 306 -28.79 -9.46 16.41
N GLU A 307 -28.91 -10.32 15.39
CA GLU A 307 -28.90 -11.77 15.56
C GLU A 307 -27.59 -12.25 16.18
N PHE A 308 -26.45 -11.72 15.73
CA PHE A 308 -25.14 -12.07 16.31
C PHE A 308 -25.10 -11.73 17.80
N ASP A 309 -25.53 -10.53 18.17
CA ASP A 309 -25.56 -10.08 19.56
C ASP A 309 -26.53 -10.92 20.42
N ASP A 310 -27.72 -11.23 19.89
CA ASP A 310 -28.74 -12.04 20.59
C ASP A 310 -28.23 -13.47 20.87
N ARG A 311 -27.48 -14.07 19.93
CA ARG A 311 -26.87 -15.39 20.12
C ARG A 311 -25.72 -15.35 21.11
N GLU A 312 -24.88 -14.31 21.08
CA GLU A 312 -23.77 -14.15 22.03
C GLU A 312 -24.30 -14.00 23.47
N GLU A 313 -25.35 -13.17 23.67
CA GLU A 313 -26.01 -12.98 24.96
C GLU A 313 -26.69 -14.27 25.46
N ALA A 314 -27.32 -15.03 24.56
CA ALA A 314 -27.90 -16.32 24.89
C ALA A 314 -26.86 -17.46 25.01
N HIS A 315 -25.57 -17.18 24.86
CA HIS A 315 -24.48 -18.15 24.84
C HIS A 315 -24.69 -19.32 23.85
N LEU A 316 -25.34 -19.03 22.71
CA LEU A 316 -25.57 -20.00 21.65
C LEU A 316 -24.34 -20.11 20.74
N PRO A 317 -24.12 -21.27 20.09
CA PRO A 317 -23.05 -21.43 19.11
C PRO A 317 -23.17 -20.41 17.96
N ALA A 318 -22.04 -19.95 17.41
CA ALA A 318 -22.03 -19.06 16.27
C ALA A 318 -22.64 -19.75 15.02
N ASP A 319 -23.48 -19.02 14.28
CA ASP A 319 -23.96 -19.49 12.97
C ASP A 319 -22.84 -19.37 11.94
N SER A 320 -22.62 -20.40 11.11
CA SER A 320 -21.69 -20.34 9.99
C SER A 320 -21.95 -19.18 9.01
N ALA A 321 -23.20 -18.73 8.84
CA ALA A 321 -23.58 -17.61 7.97
C ALA A 321 -23.46 -16.24 8.66
N ASN A 322 -23.44 -16.21 10.00
CA ASN A 322 -23.33 -15.01 10.84
C ASN A 322 -22.37 -15.29 12.02
N ASN A 323 -21.12 -15.59 11.66
CA ASN A 323 -20.15 -16.20 12.59
C ASN A 323 -19.36 -15.18 13.41
N THR A 324 -19.43 -13.91 13.03
CA THR A 324 -18.68 -12.79 13.59
C THR A 324 -19.53 -11.54 13.48
N GLN A 325 -19.20 -10.49 14.22
CA GLN A 325 -19.92 -9.24 14.08
C GLN A 325 -19.69 -8.63 12.68
N ILE A 326 -20.78 -8.28 11.98
CA ILE A 326 -20.73 -7.76 10.60
C ILE A 326 -20.21 -6.32 10.53
N ILE A 327 -20.44 -5.52 11.57
CA ILE A 327 -19.90 -4.16 11.69
C ILE A 327 -18.57 -4.23 12.45
N ARG A 328 -17.53 -3.56 11.93
CA ARG A 328 -16.20 -3.58 12.56
C ARG A 328 -16.23 -2.95 13.97
N PRO A 329 -15.40 -3.43 14.91
CA PRO A 329 -15.31 -2.86 16.26
C PRO A 329 -14.94 -1.36 16.27
N ASP A 330 -14.13 -0.92 15.31
CA ASP A 330 -13.72 0.49 15.15
C ASP A 330 -14.81 1.37 14.49
N ARG A 331 -15.94 0.77 14.07
CA ARG A 331 -17.07 1.43 13.41
C ARG A 331 -16.71 2.14 12.10
N LYS A 332 -15.64 1.69 11.43
CA LYS A 332 -15.16 2.22 10.15
C LYS A 332 -15.49 1.27 8.99
N GLY A 333 -16.75 0.83 8.92
CA GLY A 333 -17.25 -0.03 7.85
C GLY A 333 -17.59 -1.46 8.29
N LEU A 334 -17.87 -2.29 7.29
CA LEU A 334 -18.22 -3.69 7.45
C LEU A 334 -16.97 -4.56 7.61
N ASN A 335 -17.14 -5.71 8.25
CA ASN A 335 -16.08 -6.69 8.44
C ASN A 335 -15.89 -7.49 7.14
N ASP A 336 -14.79 -7.22 6.43
CA ASP A 336 -14.46 -7.87 5.15
C ASP A 336 -14.37 -9.40 5.23
N GLN A 337 -14.19 -9.98 6.42
CA GLN A 337 -14.17 -11.43 6.61
C GLN A 337 -15.56 -12.04 6.78
N HIS A 338 -16.58 -11.22 7.09
CA HIS A 338 -17.96 -11.66 7.26
C HIS A 338 -18.53 -12.20 5.93
N PRO A 339 -19.13 -13.40 5.90
CA PRO A 339 -19.66 -13.99 4.66
C PRO A 339 -20.71 -13.10 3.97
N ALA A 340 -21.59 -12.45 4.73
CA ALA A 340 -22.57 -11.49 4.20
C ALA A 340 -21.93 -10.23 3.57
N ALA A 341 -20.87 -9.70 4.18
CA ALA A 341 -20.16 -8.52 3.64
C ALA A 341 -19.48 -8.87 2.30
N LYS A 342 -18.91 -10.07 2.19
CA LYS A 342 -18.35 -10.60 0.93
C LYS A 342 -19.45 -10.76 -0.14
N ALA A 343 -20.61 -11.29 0.22
CA ALA A 343 -21.73 -11.44 -0.70
C ALA A 343 -22.26 -10.07 -1.20
N LEU A 344 -22.44 -9.11 -0.29
CA LEU A 344 -22.85 -7.74 -0.64
C LEU A 344 -21.83 -7.08 -1.57
N LYS A 345 -20.53 -7.19 -1.23
CA LYS A 345 -19.43 -6.68 -2.06
C LYS A 345 -19.53 -7.20 -3.49
N LEU A 346 -19.65 -8.52 -3.67
CA LEU A 346 -19.74 -9.11 -5.00
C LEU A 346 -20.97 -8.61 -5.76
N ALA A 347 -22.14 -8.55 -5.11
CA ALA A 347 -23.37 -8.06 -5.73
C ALA A 347 -23.24 -6.60 -6.21
N VAL A 348 -22.65 -5.72 -5.39
CA VAL A 348 -22.44 -4.31 -5.74
C VAL A 348 -21.36 -4.15 -6.83
N GLU A 349 -20.29 -4.94 -6.79
CA GLU A 349 -19.24 -4.92 -7.81
C GLU A 349 -19.76 -5.28 -9.20
N GLU A 350 -20.75 -6.19 -9.30
CA GLU A 350 -21.42 -6.50 -10.57
C GLU A 350 -22.17 -5.28 -11.14
N ILE A 351 -22.83 -4.49 -10.27
CA ILE A 351 -23.54 -3.27 -10.68
C ILE A 351 -22.57 -2.16 -11.08
N LEU A 352 -21.46 -2.00 -10.34
CA LEU A 352 -20.46 -0.97 -10.64
C LEU A 352 -19.68 -1.23 -11.93
N ARG A 353 -19.45 -2.51 -12.28
CA ARG A 353 -18.67 -2.91 -13.46
C ARG A 353 -19.05 -2.18 -14.76
N PRO A 354 -20.31 -2.23 -15.24
CA PRO A 354 -20.67 -1.57 -16.49
C PRO A 354 -20.49 -0.05 -16.45
N HIS A 355 -20.64 0.59 -15.28
CA HIS A 355 -20.41 2.03 -15.14
C HIS A 355 -18.93 2.38 -15.28
N ILE A 356 -18.06 1.62 -14.60
CA ILE A 356 -16.60 1.80 -14.68
C ILE A 356 -16.12 1.52 -16.10
N GLU A 357 -16.56 0.43 -16.73
CA GLU A 357 -16.20 0.09 -18.11
C GLU A 357 -16.73 1.11 -19.12
N ARG A 358 -17.96 1.60 -18.96
CA ARG A 358 -18.49 2.67 -19.79
C ARG A 358 -17.63 3.92 -19.66
N LYS A 359 -17.29 4.34 -18.44
CA LYS A 359 -16.46 5.53 -18.22
C LYS A 359 -15.04 5.34 -18.74
N ALA A 360 -14.50 4.13 -18.58
CA ALA A 360 -13.23 3.73 -19.17
C ALA A 360 -13.28 3.77 -20.70
N ASN A 361 -14.40 3.41 -21.33
CA ASN A 361 -14.59 3.52 -22.77
C ASN A 361 -14.81 4.97 -23.20
N GLU A 362 -15.60 5.77 -22.51
CA GLU A 362 -15.81 7.20 -22.80
C GLU A 362 -14.50 7.99 -22.75
N LEU A 363 -13.68 7.76 -21.72
CA LEU A 363 -12.45 8.49 -21.49
C LEU A 363 -11.24 7.81 -22.16
N GLY A 364 -11.28 6.48 -22.29
CA GLY A 364 -10.28 5.66 -22.97
C GLY A 364 -10.45 5.55 -24.49
N SER A 365 -11.59 5.98 -25.05
CA SER A 365 -11.75 6.19 -26.51
C SER A 365 -11.16 7.52 -26.99
N GLY A 366 -10.50 8.28 -26.11
CA GLY A 366 -9.96 9.59 -26.38
C GLY A 366 -8.64 9.63 -27.16
N GLY A 367 -8.27 8.58 -27.89
CA GLY A 367 -7.05 8.52 -28.70
C GLY A 367 -7.19 7.72 -29.99
N ARG A 368 -7.32 8.39 -31.13
CA ARG A 368 -7.15 7.75 -32.44
C ARG A 368 -5.67 7.72 -32.78
N GLU A 369 -5.04 6.59 -32.49
CA GLU A 369 -3.69 6.37 -32.99
C GLU A 369 -3.73 6.27 -34.51
N SER A 370 -2.79 6.95 -35.18
CA SER A 370 -2.59 6.75 -36.60
C SER A 370 -2.11 5.32 -36.86
N ARG A 371 -2.22 4.88 -38.12
CA ARG A 371 -1.72 3.56 -38.53
C ARG A 371 -0.21 3.41 -38.26
N GLU A 372 0.55 4.48 -38.44
CA GLU A 372 1.99 4.51 -38.17
C GLU A 372 2.26 4.40 -36.67
N THR A 373 1.57 5.20 -35.85
CA THR A 373 1.70 5.13 -34.39
C THR A 373 1.39 3.73 -33.87
N ARG A 374 0.32 3.07 -34.33
CA ARG A 374 0.03 1.67 -33.93
C ARG A 374 1.14 0.70 -34.29
N ALA A 375 1.73 0.84 -35.47
CA ALA A 375 2.84 -0.03 -35.89
C ALA A 375 4.08 0.17 -35.00
N ARG A 376 4.39 1.43 -34.64
CA ARG A 376 5.51 1.75 -33.74
C ARG A 376 5.25 1.32 -32.29
N LEU A 377 4.01 1.45 -31.79
CA LEU A 377 3.61 0.96 -30.47
C LEU A 377 3.67 -0.57 -30.39
N ALA A 378 3.28 -1.28 -31.45
CA ALA A 378 3.47 -2.74 -31.54
C ALA A 378 4.96 -3.13 -31.56
N GLY A 379 5.82 -2.32 -32.19
CA GLY A 379 7.27 -2.46 -32.11
C GLY A 379 7.81 -2.30 -30.70
N LEU A 380 7.35 -1.26 -30.00
CA LEU A 380 7.70 -0.97 -28.61
C LEU A 380 7.23 -2.07 -27.65
N ALA A 381 6.02 -2.60 -27.86
CA ALA A 381 5.48 -3.72 -27.09
C ALA A 381 6.37 -4.96 -27.17
N ARG A 382 6.92 -5.27 -28.35
CA ARG A 382 7.87 -6.38 -28.51
C ARG A 382 9.19 -6.14 -27.77
N VAL A 383 9.67 -4.89 -27.72
CA VAL A 383 10.88 -4.53 -26.94
C VAL A 383 10.62 -4.75 -25.46
N VAL A 384 9.50 -4.24 -24.94
CA VAL A 384 9.08 -4.42 -23.54
C VAL A 384 8.93 -5.89 -23.18
N ALA A 385 8.26 -6.68 -24.02
CA ALA A 385 8.06 -8.11 -23.80
C ALA A 385 9.38 -8.88 -23.69
N ARG A 386 10.33 -8.60 -24.60
CA ARG A 386 11.67 -9.21 -24.55
C ARG A 386 12.45 -8.81 -23.31
N PHE A 387 12.36 -7.54 -22.91
CA PHE A 387 13.03 -7.06 -21.70
C PHE A 387 12.45 -7.73 -20.44
N GLN A 388 11.12 -7.80 -20.34
CA GLN A 388 10.45 -8.48 -19.22
C GLN A 388 10.76 -9.97 -19.18
N ALA A 389 10.84 -10.65 -20.33
CA ALA A 389 11.29 -12.04 -20.42
C ALA A 389 12.72 -12.21 -19.89
N ALA A 390 13.65 -11.38 -20.35
CA ALA A 390 15.05 -11.43 -19.93
C ALA A 390 15.21 -11.17 -18.41
N LYS A 391 14.44 -10.22 -17.86
CA LYS A 391 14.48 -9.93 -16.41
C LYS A 391 13.77 -10.98 -15.56
N ALA A 392 12.73 -11.63 -16.09
CA ALA A 392 12.14 -12.80 -15.44
C ALA A 392 13.12 -13.99 -15.41
N GLU A 393 13.90 -14.21 -16.49
CA GLU A 393 14.95 -15.24 -16.51
C GLU A 393 16.09 -14.91 -15.51
N GLU A 394 16.53 -13.64 -15.44
CA GLU A 394 17.53 -13.18 -14.45
C GLU A 394 17.05 -13.42 -13.01
N LEU A 395 15.77 -13.11 -12.73
CA LEU A 395 15.10 -13.34 -11.46
C LEU A 395 15.01 -14.83 -11.08
N GLU A 396 14.78 -15.71 -12.05
CA GLU A 396 14.73 -17.15 -11.83
C GLU A 396 16.13 -17.78 -11.62
N LEU A 397 17.18 -17.17 -12.18
CA LEU A 397 18.57 -17.59 -12.04
C LEU A 397 19.19 -17.15 -10.69
N ASP A 398 18.81 -15.99 -10.17
CA ASP A 398 19.31 -15.45 -8.89
C ASP A 398 18.73 -16.17 -7.64
N ALA A 399 17.72 -17.03 -7.82
CA ALA A 399 17.12 -17.81 -6.74
C ALA A 399 17.85 -19.13 -6.38
N GLY A 400 18.97 -19.44 -7.06
CA GLY A 400 19.87 -20.56 -6.73
C GLY A 400 21.09 -20.13 -5.89
N PRO A 401 21.76 -21.04 -5.16
CA PRO A 401 22.93 -20.69 -4.36
C PRO A 401 24.08 -20.27 -5.28
N THR A 402 24.43 -18.98 -5.17
CA THR A 402 25.67 -18.32 -5.59
C THR A 402 26.26 -18.74 -6.94
N SER A 403 26.03 -17.91 -7.96
CA SER A 403 27.05 -17.68 -8.99
C SER A 403 27.13 -16.22 -9.38
N SER A 404 28.29 -15.65 -9.09
CA SER A 404 28.76 -14.34 -9.51
C SER A 404 28.76 -14.20 -11.03
N ARG A 405 28.10 -13.16 -11.57
CA ARG A 405 28.40 -12.63 -12.91
C ARG A 405 27.96 -11.17 -13.10
N GLY A 406 28.94 -10.36 -13.48
CA GLY A 406 28.79 -9.19 -14.36
C GLY A 406 28.22 -7.91 -13.74
N VAL A 407 29.10 -7.05 -13.20
CA VAL A 407 28.77 -5.63 -13.03
C VAL A 407 29.28 -4.87 -14.25
N ASP A 408 28.38 -4.45 -15.12
CA ASP A 408 28.66 -3.46 -16.17
C ASP A 408 28.49 -2.04 -15.64
N LEU A 409 29.40 -1.17 -16.08
CA LEU A 409 29.62 0.21 -15.63
C LEU A 409 28.89 1.22 -16.54
N THR A 410 28.50 2.37 -15.97
CA THR A 410 28.79 3.78 -16.37
C THR A 410 27.63 4.74 -16.00
N PRO A 411 27.81 6.10 -15.96
CA PRO A 411 28.94 6.90 -15.46
C PRO A 411 28.51 8.14 -14.63
N ASP A 412 29.07 8.30 -13.42
CA ASP A 412 29.71 9.54 -12.96
C ASP A 412 31.06 9.05 -12.42
N VAL A 413 32.07 8.92 -13.30
CA VAL A 413 33.22 8.05 -13.01
C VAL A 413 34.21 8.75 -12.07
N PRO A 414 34.46 8.22 -10.86
CA PRO A 414 35.42 8.78 -9.91
C PRO A 414 36.85 8.78 -10.46
N ILE A 415 37.69 9.65 -9.89
CA ILE A 415 39.13 9.70 -10.18
C ILE A 415 39.80 8.40 -9.72
N LEU A 416 39.46 7.94 -8.51
CA LEU A 416 39.89 6.69 -7.89
C LEU A 416 38.63 5.98 -7.37
N GLU A 417 38.47 4.69 -7.67
CA GLU A 417 37.37 3.86 -7.19
C GLU A 417 37.87 2.50 -6.68
N VAL A 418 37.21 1.97 -5.66
CA VAL A 418 37.38 0.59 -5.20
C VAL A 418 36.07 -0.15 -5.32
N VAL A 419 36.12 -1.36 -5.86
CA VAL A 419 34.95 -2.18 -6.17
C VAL A 419 35.04 -3.52 -5.44
N PRO A 420 34.04 -3.87 -4.60
CA PRO A 420 32.92 -3.03 -4.15
C PRO A 420 33.37 -1.96 -3.12
N PRO A 421 32.66 -0.81 -2.99
CA PRO A 421 32.99 0.26 -2.04
C PRO A 421 32.52 -0.03 -0.60
N ARG A 422 31.64 -1.02 -0.42
CA ARG A 422 31.22 -1.54 0.89
C ARG A 422 31.04 -3.04 0.80
N LYS A 423 31.39 -3.77 1.86
CA LYS A 423 31.26 -5.22 1.89
C LYS A 423 30.99 -5.74 3.29
N ARG A 424 30.03 -6.65 3.41
CA ARG A 424 29.92 -7.52 4.59
C ARG A 424 30.79 -8.77 4.36
N LEU A 425 31.69 -9.06 5.29
CA LEU A 425 32.63 -10.17 5.22
C LEU A 425 32.38 -11.13 6.38
N GLU A 426 32.31 -12.42 6.11
CA GLU A 426 32.12 -13.42 7.16
C GLU A 426 33.47 -13.78 7.80
N ILE A 427 33.48 -14.01 9.11
CA ILE A 427 34.66 -14.50 9.81
C ILE A 427 35.21 -15.77 9.13
N GLY A 428 36.52 -15.80 8.92
CA GLY A 428 37.23 -16.87 8.22
C GLY A 428 37.27 -16.73 6.69
N THR A 429 36.69 -15.68 6.12
CA THR A 429 36.65 -15.46 4.67
C THR A 429 37.55 -14.32 4.21
N ALA A 430 38.01 -14.40 2.96
CA ALA A 430 38.84 -13.38 2.34
C ALA A 430 38.16 -12.83 1.08
N GLN A 431 38.16 -11.51 0.92
CA GLN A 431 37.59 -10.82 -0.23
C GLN A 431 38.67 -10.11 -1.04
N THR A 432 38.59 -10.26 -2.37
CA THR A 432 39.39 -9.47 -3.32
C THR A 432 38.64 -8.21 -3.71
N PHE A 433 39.31 -7.07 -3.65
CA PHE A 433 38.81 -5.77 -4.07
C PHE A 433 39.56 -5.31 -5.31
N SER A 434 38.86 -4.67 -6.25
CA SER A 434 39.48 -4.07 -7.44
C SER A 434 39.62 -2.57 -7.26
N VAL A 435 40.82 -2.04 -7.45
CA VAL A 435 41.10 -0.60 -7.48
C VAL A 435 41.18 -0.16 -8.93
N ARG A 436 40.54 0.95 -9.26
CA ARG A 436 40.67 1.57 -10.59
C ARG A 436 40.95 3.05 -10.46
N LEU A 437 41.89 3.52 -11.29
CA LEU A 437 42.35 4.90 -11.35
C LEU A 437 42.16 5.45 -12.76
N ARG A 438 41.74 6.72 -12.86
CA ARG A 438 41.67 7.46 -14.12
C ARG A 438 43.07 7.81 -14.62
N GLY A 439 43.34 7.56 -15.90
CA GLY A 439 44.66 7.78 -16.49
C GLY A 439 45.11 9.23 -16.56
N ASP A 440 44.19 10.21 -16.45
CA ASP A 440 44.52 11.65 -16.40
C ASP A 440 44.93 12.13 -14.99
N ALA A 441 44.75 11.30 -13.96
CA ALA A 441 45.14 11.58 -12.59
C ALA A 441 46.57 11.13 -12.26
N LEU A 442 47.28 10.58 -13.25
CA LEU A 442 48.68 10.18 -13.14
C LEU A 442 49.60 11.37 -13.34
N VAL A 443 50.47 11.61 -12.37
CA VAL A 443 51.58 12.57 -12.48
C VAL A 443 52.88 11.76 -12.58
N GLY A 444 53.32 11.42 -13.79
CA GLY A 444 54.57 10.68 -14.02
C GLY A 444 54.55 9.72 -15.21
N GLN A 445 55.66 9.02 -15.46
CA GLN A 445 55.75 8.03 -16.55
C GLN A 445 54.79 6.83 -16.28
N PRO A 446 54.14 6.27 -17.32
CA PRO A 446 53.08 5.23 -17.21
C PRO A 446 53.45 3.89 -16.55
N GLY A 447 54.70 3.69 -16.14
CA GLY A 447 55.24 2.36 -15.82
C GLY A 447 55.16 1.91 -14.37
N GLU A 448 54.99 2.81 -13.40
CA GLU A 448 55.07 2.48 -11.97
C GLU A 448 54.01 3.25 -11.15
N CYS A 449 52.72 3.05 -11.45
CA CYS A 449 51.67 3.59 -10.60
C CYS A 449 51.32 2.58 -9.50
N GLN A 450 51.43 2.98 -8.24
CA GLN A 450 50.94 2.21 -7.10
C GLN A 450 49.95 3.05 -6.28
N VAL A 451 49.03 2.39 -5.59
CA VAL A 451 48.20 3.00 -4.53
C VAL A 451 48.62 2.43 -3.17
N LEU A 452 48.48 3.24 -2.12
CA LEU A 452 48.74 2.85 -0.73
C LEU A 452 47.43 2.45 -0.06
N LEU A 453 47.48 1.46 0.82
CA LEU A 453 46.37 0.96 1.61
C LEU A 453 46.64 1.18 3.10
N SER A 454 45.71 1.81 3.80
CA SER A 454 45.68 1.91 5.27
C SER A 454 44.37 1.31 5.78
N VAL A 455 44.43 0.61 6.91
CA VAL A 455 43.25 0.00 7.54
C VAL A 455 43.06 0.58 8.94
N ALA A 456 41.82 0.95 9.26
CA ALA A 456 41.38 1.32 10.59
C ALA A 456 40.24 0.38 10.97
N SER A 457 40.37 -0.32 12.10
CA SER A 457 39.46 -1.41 12.49
C SER A 457 39.04 -1.26 13.94
N GLU A 458 37.76 -1.48 14.23
CA GLU A 458 37.20 -1.54 15.58
C GLU A 458 36.43 -2.86 15.76
N PRO A 459 36.91 -3.80 16.62
CA PRO A 459 38.20 -3.80 17.31
C PRO A 459 39.39 -3.97 16.34
N GLU A 460 40.59 -3.57 16.78
CA GLU A 460 41.82 -3.80 16.02
C GLU A 460 41.98 -5.30 15.69
N GLY A 461 42.36 -5.60 14.44
CA GLY A 461 42.55 -6.97 13.97
C GLY A 461 41.29 -7.68 13.45
N CYS A 462 40.12 -7.03 13.35
CA CYS A 462 38.95 -7.62 12.68
C CYS A 462 39.15 -7.79 11.16
N ILE A 463 40.07 -7.04 10.56
CA ILE A 463 40.49 -7.18 9.16
C ILE A 463 42.01 -7.11 9.04
N GLU A 464 42.59 -8.00 8.22
CA GLU A 464 43.99 -8.00 7.80
C GLU A 464 44.11 -7.80 6.28
N LEU A 465 45.08 -6.98 5.86
CA LEU A 465 45.40 -6.78 4.45
C LEU A 465 46.57 -7.65 4.02
N ALA A 466 46.46 -8.29 2.86
CA ALA A 466 47.54 -9.09 2.30
C ALA A 466 48.75 -8.26 1.82
N SER A 467 48.54 -6.96 1.57
CA SER A 467 49.56 -6.01 1.15
C SER A 467 49.19 -4.59 1.59
N THR A 468 50.18 -3.70 1.71
CA THR A 468 49.99 -2.28 2.06
C THR A 468 50.07 -1.35 0.84
N SER A 469 50.38 -1.89 -0.33
CA SER A 469 50.29 -1.20 -1.61
C SER A 469 49.78 -2.13 -2.71
N VAL A 470 49.33 -1.52 -3.82
CA VAL A 470 48.85 -2.23 -5.01
C VAL A 470 49.44 -1.58 -6.24
N ALA A 471 50.15 -2.37 -7.05
CA ALA A 471 50.58 -1.94 -8.37
C ALA A 471 49.39 -1.92 -9.35
N LEU A 472 49.24 -0.81 -10.05
CA LEU A 472 48.20 -0.63 -11.06
C LEU A 472 48.78 -0.84 -12.46
N THR A 473 48.03 -1.53 -13.30
CA THR A 473 48.39 -1.79 -14.70
C THR A 473 47.32 -1.20 -15.63
N PRO A 474 47.66 -0.80 -16.87
CA PRO A 474 46.67 -0.33 -17.83
C PRO A 474 45.54 -1.35 -18.05
N ASP A 475 44.28 -0.90 -17.94
CA ASP A 475 43.12 -1.74 -18.16
C ASP A 475 42.95 -2.04 -19.66
N GLN A 476 42.99 -3.32 -20.02
CA GLN A 476 42.92 -3.76 -21.42
C GLN A 476 41.53 -3.55 -22.06
N ARG A 477 40.48 -3.43 -21.24
CA ARG A 477 39.09 -3.26 -21.69
C ARG A 477 38.66 -1.79 -21.68
N LEU A 478 39.19 -1.00 -20.74
CA LEU A 478 38.85 0.41 -20.57
C LEU A 478 40.04 1.31 -20.89
N LYS A 479 40.06 1.85 -22.11
CA LYS A 479 41.10 2.80 -22.53
C LYS A 479 41.16 3.99 -21.55
N SER A 480 42.39 4.42 -21.21
CA SER A 480 42.68 5.49 -20.22
C SER A 480 42.35 5.17 -18.76
N ARG A 481 42.35 3.90 -18.35
CA ARG A 481 42.23 3.46 -16.95
C ARG A 481 43.38 2.58 -16.54
N TYR A 482 43.68 2.60 -15.25
CA TYR A 482 44.61 1.69 -14.60
C TYR A 482 43.85 0.88 -13.55
N THR A 483 44.13 -0.40 -13.43
CA THR A 483 43.46 -1.33 -12.52
C THR A 483 44.47 -2.15 -11.73
N GLY A 484 44.12 -2.49 -10.50
CA GLY A 484 44.84 -3.41 -9.64
C GLY A 484 43.89 -4.07 -8.65
N THR A 485 44.38 -5.01 -7.85
CA THR A 485 43.56 -5.71 -6.85
C THR A 485 44.31 -5.92 -5.55
N PHE A 486 43.61 -5.82 -4.43
CA PHE A 486 44.11 -6.24 -3.11
C PHE A 486 43.14 -7.20 -2.44
N ARG A 487 43.59 -7.86 -1.37
CA ARG A 487 42.78 -8.82 -0.62
C ARG A 487 42.72 -8.43 0.85
N ALA A 488 41.51 -8.45 1.41
CA ALA A 488 41.27 -8.28 2.85
C ALA A 488 40.74 -9.61 3.42
N PHE A 489 41.17 -9.96 4.62
CA PHE A 489 40.81 -11.19 5.32
C PHE A 489 40.20 -10.87 6.68
N ALA A 490 39.09 -11.52 7.02
CA ALA A 490 38.47 -11.45 8.35
C ALA A 490 38.91 -12.68 9.16
N PRO A 491 39.88 -12.57 10.09
CA PRO A 491 40.44 -13.74 10.76
C PRO A 491 39.49 -14.37 11.77
N SER A 492 39.01 -13.61 12.76
CA SER A 492 38.28 -14.19 13.89
C SER A 492 37.41 -13.22 14.72
N LEU A 493 37.46 -11.91 14.47
CA LEU A 493 36.73 -10.92 15.28
C LEU A 493 35.63 -10.25 14.48
N GLU A 494 34.43 -10.18 15.04
CA GLU A 494 33.35 -9.33 14.56
C GLU A 494 33.74 -7.85 14.77
N GLY A 495 33.36 -6.99 13.84
CA GLY A 495 33.68 -5.56 13.94
C GLY A 495 33.50 -4.82 12.64
N SER A 496 33.75 -3.51 12.68
CA SER A 496 33.74 -2.68 11.48
C SER A 496 35.16 -2.21 11.18
N SER A 497 35.50 -2.19 9.89
CA SER A 497 36.80 -1.78 9.39
C SER A 497 36.64 -0.86 8.20
N VAL A 498 37.51 0.14 8.10
CA VAL A 498 37.61 1.04 6.96
C VAL A 498 38.98 0.88 6.36
N ILE A 499 39.02 0.58 5.06
CA ILE A 499 40.26 0.58 4.28
C ILE A 499 40.30 1.86 3.46
N GLU A 500 41.29 2.71 3.74
CA GLU A 500 41.59 3.88 2.92
C GLU A 500 42.59 3.51 1.82
N VAL A 501 42.26 3.89 0.59
CA VAL A 501 43.08 3.69 -0.60
C VAL A 501 43.48 5.06 -1.13
N THR A 502 44.79 5.32 -1.19
CA THR A 502 45.32 6.66 -1.48
C THR A 502 46.35 6.61 -2.62
N VAL A 503 46.25 7.57 -3.54
CA VAL A 503 47.29 7.79 -4.57
C VAL A 503 48.49 8.50 -3.92
N PRO A 504 49.73 8.00 -4.08
CA PRO A 504 50.94 8.66 -3.61
C PRO A 504 51.00 10.12 -4.06
N GLY A 505 51.26 11.04 -3.13
CA GLY A 505 51.20 12.49 -3.38
C GLY A 505 49.86 13.16 -3.03
N GLY A 506 48.85 12.41 -2.55
CA GLY A 506 47.63 12.96 -1.94
C GLY A 506 46.60 13.49 -2.94
N LEU A 507 46.71 13.13 -4.22
CA LEU A 507 45.85 13.64 -5.30
C LEU A 507 44.40 13.10 -5.26
N ALA A 508 44.21 11.89 -4.73
CA ALA A 508 42.90 11.30 -4.51
C ALA A 508 42.99 10.19 -3.45
N SER A 509 41.97 10.09 -2.59
CA SER A 509 41.75 8.95 -1.71
C SER A 509 40.29 8.50 -1.77
N THR A 510 40.04 7.24 -1.40
CA THR A 510 38.70 6.68 -1.27
C THR A 510 38.67 5.65 -0.14
N LEU A 511 37.50 5.45 0.46
CA LEU A 511 37.30 4.57 1.60
C LEU A 511 36.46 3.36 1.20
N VAL A 512 36.77 2.21 1.79
CA VAL A 512 36.00 0.98 1.70
C VAL A 512 35.52 0.60 3.09
N ASP A 513 34.20 0.55 3.28
CA ASP A 513 33.62 0.12 4.56
C ASP A 513 33.44 -1.40 4.55
N ILE A 514 33.98 -2.08 5.55
CA ILE A 514 33.84 -3.53 5.75
C ILE A 514 33.18 -3.80 7.10
N ASP A 515 32.06 -4.51 7.08
CA ASP A 515 31.45 -5.07 8.28
C ASP A 515 31.79 -6.55 8.35
N VAL A 516 32.54 -6.95 9.38
CA VAL A 516 32.83 -8.35 9.67
C VAL A 516 31.74 -8.90 10.55
N VAL A 517 31.08 -9.95 10.10
CA VAL A 517 29.95 -10.58 10.80
C VAL A 517 30.21 -12.07 11.02
N GLU A 518 29.54 -12.63 12.03
CA GLU A 518 29.39 -14.08 12.11
C GLU A 518 28.52 -14.60 10.95
N PRO A 519 28.79 -15.82 10.44
CA PRO A 519 27.99 -16.41 9.38
C PRO A 519 26.56 -16.68 9.86
N ASP A 520 25.56 -16.14 9.15
CA ASP A 520 24.15 -16.41 9.40
C ASP A 520 23.86 -17.91 9.21
N ILE A 521 23.30 -18.57 10.24
CA ILE A 521 22.89 -19.98 10.15
C ILE A 521 21.45 -20.01 9.59
N PRO A 522 21.22 -20.47 8.35
CA PRO A 522 19.87 -20.57 7.79
C PRO A 522 19.06 -21.67 8.50
N ILE A 523 17.80 -21.36 8.82
CA ILE A 523 16.84 -22.34 9.37
C ILE A 523 16.51 -23.36 8.26
N PRO A 524 16.80 -24.66 8.46
CA PRO A 524 16.58 -25.67 7.43
C PRO A 524 15.09 -25.93 7.17
N PRO A 525 14.73 -26.32 5.92
CA PRO A 525 13.36 -26.69 5.58
C PRO A 525 12.92 -27.96 6.33
N PRO A 526 11.60 -28.16 6.54
CA PRO A 526 11.09 -29.34 7.25
C PRO A 526 11.46 -30.64 6.54
N ALA A 527 11.84 -31.65 7.31
CA ALA A 527 12.28 -32.95 6.79
C ALA A 527 11.19 -33.61 5.91
N PRO A 528 11.56 -34.20 4.75
CA PRO A 528 10.63 -34.89 3.87
C PRO A 528 10.03 -36.12 4.56
N LEU A 529 8.71 -36.32 4.39
CA LEU A 529 8.02 -37.49 4.95
C LEU A 529 8.29 -38.78 4.15
N THR A 530 8.65 -38.66 2.86
CA THR A 530 8.86 -39.79 1.95
C THR A 530 10.06 -39.55 1.03
N PHE A 531 10.55 -40.61 0.38
CA PHE A 531 11.53 -40.48 -0.70
C PHE A 531 10.86 -39.88 -1.93
N GLN A 532 11.21 -38.64 -2.29
CA GLN A 532 10.48 -37.87 -3.29
C GLN A 532 11.38 -36.84 -3.99
N PHE A 533 10.99 -36.43 -5.18
CA PHE A 533 11.47 -35.16 -5.74
C PHE A 533 10.80 -34.00 -5.01
N GLU A 534 11.46 -32.85 -4.93
CA GLU A 534 10.89 -31.61 -4.38
C GLU A 534 9.56 -31.24 -5.07
N ARG A 535 9.44 -31.53 -6.38
CA ARG A 535 8.23 -31.28 -7.17
C ARG A 535 7.81 -32.50 -7.96
N THR A 536 6.50 -32.65 -8.14
CA THR A 536 5.88 -33.71 -8.95
C THR A 536 5.97 -33.45 -10.46
N GLN A 537 6.20 -32.19 -10.87
CA GLN A 537 6.38 -31.80 -12.26
C GLN A 537 7.38 -30.64 -12.39
N TYR A 538 8.21 -30.70 -13.43
CA TYR A 538 9.15 -29.67 -13.85
C TYR A 538 8.94 -29.31 -15.33
N ARG A 539 9.17 -28.03 -15.65
CA ARG A 539 9.27 -27.52 -17.01
C ARG A 539 10.70 -27.06 -17.26
N VAL A 540 11.23 -27.43 -18.43
CA VAL A 540 12.60 -27.09 -18.86
C VAL A 540 12.55 -26.64 -20.31
N ALA A 541 13.20 -25.53 -20.63
CA ALA A 541 13.28 -25.06 -22.01
C ALA A 541 14.24 -25.94 -22.83
N ALA A 542 13.89 -26.20 -24.10
CA ALA A 542 14.72 -26.98 -25.00
C ALA A 542 16.15 -26.40 -25.10
N GLY A 543 17.17 -27.25 -24.94
CA GLY A 543 18.58 -26.88 -24.93
C GLY A 543 19.13 -26.41 -23.58
N LYS A 544 18.28 -26.26 -22.55
CA LYS A 544 18.70 -25.84 -21.20
C LYS A 544 18.90 -27.03 -20.26
N ARG A 545 19.65 -26.78 -19.19
CA ARG A 545 19.89 -27.72 -18.09
C ARG A 545 19.13 -27.28 -16.85
N LYS A 546 18.74 -28.23 -16.02
CA LYS A 546 18.09 -27.97 -14.73
C LYS A 546 18.52 -28.99 -13.69
N SER A 547 18.75 -28.52 -12.47
CA SER A 547 19.02 -29.38 -11.32
C SER A 547 17.70 -29.61 -10.58
N LEU A 548 17.34 -30.86 -10.34
CA LEU A 548 16.14 -31.26 -9.63
C LEU A 548 16.55 -31.79 -8.26
N LEU A 549 15.90 -31.33 -7.21
CA LEU A 549 16.22 -31.75 -5.85
C LEU A 549 15.48 -33.04 -5.50
N LEU A 550 16.24 -34.05 -5.07
CA LEU A 550 15.74 -35.33 -4.57
C LEU A 550 15.94 -35.38 -3.06
N LEU A 551 14.89 -35.79 -2.34
CA LEU A 551 14.78 -35.73 -0.88
C LEU A 551 14.51 -37.13 -0.32
N ALA A 552 15.17 -37.50 0.78
CA ALA A 552 14.95 -38.76 1.47
C ALA A 552 14.94 -38.59 3.00
N PRO A 553 13.94 -39.13 3.73
CA PRO A 553 13.98 -39.16 5.19
C PRO A 553 15.12 -40.04 5.68
N LYS A 554 15.75 -39.67 6.81
CA LYS A 554 16.83 -40.45 7.44
C LYS A 554 16.46 -41.92 7.67
N ALA A 555 15.24 -42.19 8.12
CA ALA A 555 14.75 -43.55 8.32
C ALA A 555 14.73 -44.41 7.03
N ALA A 556 14.54 -43.81 5.86
CA ALA A 556 14.61 -44.51 4.58
C ALA A 556 16.06 -44.85 4.22
N ILE A 557 16.98 -43.93 4.49
CA ILE A 557 18.41 -44.07 4.21
C ILE A 557 19.07 -45.10 5.13
N ASP A 558 18.72 -45.09 6.41
CA ASP A 558 19.23 -46.07 7.38
C ASP A 558 18.84 -47.50 7.00
N ARG A 559 17.69 -47.68 6.32
CA ARG A 559 17.18 -48.99 5.91
C ARG A 559 17.65 -49.45 4.53
N HIS A 560 17.80 -48.53 3.57
CA HIS A 560 18.02 -48.87 2.17
C HIS A 560 19.36 -48.39 1.60
N GLY A 561 20.12 -47.58 2.34
CA GLY A 561 21.39 -47.02 1.90
C GLY A 561 21.23 -45.69 1.15
N ARG A 562 22.37 -45.07 0.80
CA ARG A 562 22.47 -43.70 0.26
C ARG A 562 22.51 -43.61 -1.26
N PHE A 563 22.72 -44.74 -1.94
CA PHE A 563 22.88 -44.77 -3.38
C PHE A 563 21.53 -44.73 -4.09
N VAL A 564 21.40 -43.86 -5.07
CA VAL A 564 20.21 -43.68 -5.88
C VAL A 564 20.56 -43.85 -7.36
N VAL A 565 19.71 -44.58 -8.06
CA VAL A 565 19.74 -44.67 -9.53
C VAL A 565 18.56 -43.90 -10.11
N VAL A 566 18.82 -42.94 -10.98
CA VAL A 566 17.81 -42.13 -11.68
C VAL A 566 17.75 -42.49 -13.15
N THR A 567 16.54 -42.72 -13.64
CA THR A 567 16.24 -43.06 -15.03
C THR A 567 15.22 -42.10 -15.62
N SER A 568 15.27 -41.91 -16.95
CA SER A 568 14.29 -41.12 -17.70
C SER A 568 13.54 -42.05 -18.65
N SER A 569 12.22 -41.91 -18.71
CA SER A 569 11.37 -42.65 -19.67
C SER A 569 11.61 -42.22 -21.13
N ASP A 570 12.22 -41.05 -21.34
CA ASP A 570 12.60 -40.54 -22.67
C ASP A 570 13.96 -39.84 -22.59
N MET A 571 15.02 -40.62 -22.84
CA MET A 571 16.41 -40.12 -22.82
C MET A 571 16.78 -39.30 -24.07
N GLN A 572 15.97 -39.36 -25.13
CA GLN A 572 16.17 -38.54 -26.32
C GLN A 572 15.61 -37.13 -26.10
N GLY A 573 14.50 -37.02 -25.37
CA GLY A 573 13.89 -35.76 -24.99
C GLY A 573 14.47 -35.12 -23.72
N VAL A 574 14.69 -35.90 -22.66
CA VAL A 574 15.24 -35.45 -21.37
C VAL A 574 16.37 -36.39 -20.93
N LEU A 575 17.61 -35.93 -21.07
CA LEU A 575 18.78 -36.69 -20.61
C LEU A 575 19.03 -36.44 -19.12
N VAL A 576 19.12 -37.51 -18.34
CA VAL A 576 19.72 -37.50 -16.98
C VAL A 576 21.23 -37.64 -17.11
N ARG A 577 21.98 -36.62 -16.68
CA ARG A 577 23.45 -36.58 -16.84
C ARG A 577 24.19 -37.43 -15.82
N GLN A 578 23.68 -37.50 -14.61
CA GLN A 578 24.21 -38.32 -13.51
C GLN A 578 23.12 -39.28 -13.07
N ARG A 579 23.26 -40.55 -13.47
CA ARG A 579 22.28 -41.60 -13.14
C ARG A 579 22.51 -42.15 -11.75
N ASP A 580 23.77 -42.35 -11.38
CA ASP A 580 24.16 -42.86 -10.08
C ASP A 580 24.53 -41.67 -9.19
N LEU A 581 23.80 -41.53 -8.08
CA LEU A 581 23.93 -40.43 -7.14
C LEU A 581 24.08 -40.99 -5.73
N GLU A 582 24.85 -40.30 -4.89
CA GLU A 582 24.88 -40.57 -3.45
C GLU A 582 24.18 -39.42 -2.71
N LEU A 583 23.22 -39.76 -1.87
CA LEU A 583 22.49 -38.80 -1.05
C LEU A 583 23.39 -38.33 0.11
N GLY A 584 23.58 -37.02 0.22
CA GLY A 584 24.31 -36.37 1.31
C GLY A 584 23.37 -35.90 2.44
N PRO A 585 23.82 -35.82 3.70
CA PRO A 585 22.99 -35.36 4.80
C PRO A 585 22.64 -33.86 4.66
N SER A 586 21.47 -33.47 5.17
CA SER A 586 21.12 -32.05 5.38
C SER A 586 22.04 -31.42 6.45
N LEU A 587 22.09 -30.08 6.51
CA LEU A 587 22.94 -29.32 7.46
C LEU A 587 22.72 -29.71 8.93
N ASP A 588 21.48 -30.07 9.25
CA ASP A 588 20.92 -30.51 10.53
C ASP A 588 20.94 -32.05 10.70
N GLY A 589 21.22 -32.81 9.63
CA GLY A 589 21.41 -34.28 9.69
C GLY A 589 20.12 -35.11 9.85
N ASP A 590 18.95 -34.49 9.66
CA ASP A 590 17.63 -35.10 9.85
C ASP A 590 17.08 -35.77 8.59
N TRP A 591 17.62 -35.43 7.43
CA TRP A 591 17.25 -36.03 6.14
C TRP A 591 18.42 -35.94 5.15
N TYR A 592 18.25 -36.52 3.97
CA TYR A 592 19.30 -36.59 2.95
C TYR A 592 18.83 -36.06 1.59
N GLN A 593 19.76 -35.53 0.81
CA GLN A 593 19.47 -34.87 -0.46
C GLN A 593 20.52 -35.14 -1.54
N ALA A 594 20.09 -35.05 -2.81
CA ALA A 594 20.98 -35.00 -3.97
C ALA A 594 20.36 -34.15 -5.08
N LEU A 595 21.21 -33.57 -5.92
CA LEU A 595 20.80 -32.83 -7.11
C LEU A 595 20.89 -33.75 -8.34
N VAL A 596 19.77 -33.91 -9.04
CA VAL A 596 19.68 -34.63 -10.31
C VAL A 596 19.79 -33.62 -11.45
N GLU A 597 20.89 -33.64 -12.20
CA GLU A 597 21.01 -32.80 -13.39
C GLU A 597 20.32 -33.42 -14.60
N VAL A 598 19.39 -32.66 -15.20
CA VAL A 598 18.74 -33.01 -16.47
C VAL A 598 18.99 -31.99 -17.57
N GLU A 599 19.10 -32.48 -18.79
CA GLU A 599 19.26 -31.69 -20.02
C GLU A 599 18.05 -31.93 -20.93
N ALA A 600 17.33 -30.87 -21.24
CA ALA A 600 16.20 -30.90 -22.16
C ALA A 600 16.70 -30.81 -23.61
N ARG A 601 16.41 -31.82 -24.43
CA ARG A 601 16.99 -31.98 -25.78
C ARG A 601 15.97 -31.80 -26.89
N GLN A 602 14.76 -32.35 -26.72
CA GLN A 602 13.74 -32.33 -27.77
C GLN A 602 12.51 -31.54 -27.35
N HIS A 603 12.14 -30.54 -28.13
CA HIS A 603 10.92 -29.78 -27.94
C HIS A 603 9.67 -30.68 -27.94
N GLY A 604 8.76 -30.45 -26.98
CA GLY A 604 7.52 -31.19 -26.84
C GLY A 604 7.67 -32.55 -26.14
N ALA A 605 8.90 -32.94 -25.79
CA ALA A 605 9.13 -34.17 -25.04
C ALA A 605 8.56 -34.08 -23.64
N LYS A 606 7.98 -35.18 -23.18
CA LYS A 606 7.50 -35.34 -21.80
C LYS A 606 8.08 -36.64 -21.27
N ALA A 607 8.99 -36.53 -20.31
CA ALA A 607 9.66 -37.67 -19.70
C ALA A 607 9.27 -37.81 -18.23
N THR A 608 9.02 -39.02 -17.77
CA THR A 608 8.97 -39.34 -16.35
C THR A 608 10.36 -39.72 -15.89
N LEU A 609 10.85 -39.04 -14.86
CA LEU A 609 12.07 -39.43 -14.16
C LEU A 609 11.69 -40.30 -12.98
N SER A 610 12.32 -41.47 -12.88
CA SER A 610 12.14 -42.40 -11.76
C SER A 610 13.48 -42.59 -11.05
N ALA A 611 13.51 -42.26 -9.76
CA ALA A 611 14.64 -42.47 -8.86
C ALA A 611 14.37 -43.68 -7.96
N VAL A 612 15.35 -44.56 -7.81
CA VAL A 612 15.29 -45.75 -6.95
C VAL A 612 16.41 -45.69 -5.91
N CYS A 613 16.07 -45.79 -4.63
CA CYS A 613 17.04 -45.73 -3.54
C CYS A 613 17.44 -47.14 -3.06
N GLY A 614 18.72 -47.48 -3.20
CA GLY A 614 19.29 -48.72 -2.69
C GLY A 614 18.75 -50.00 -3.33
N THR A 615 18.69 -51.09 -2.56
CA THR A 615 18.16 -52.40 -2.97
C THR A 615 16.66 -52.57 -2.65
N GLY A 616 15.98 -51.53 -2.15
CA GLY A 616 14.59 -51.58 -1.69
C GLY A 616 13.55 -51.10 -2.72
N PRO A 617 12.25 -51.13 -2.36
CA PRO A 617 11.15 -50.71 -3.23
C PRO A 617 10.94 -49.18 -3.26
N LEU A 618 11.85 -48.38 -2.68
CA LEU A 618 11.70 -46.93 -2.59
C LEU A 618 11.86 -46.28 -3.96
N ARG A 619 10.77 -45.71 -4.47
CA ARG A 619 10.72 -45.03 -5.75
C ARG A 619 10.16 -43.63 -5.60
N ALA A 620 10.81 -42.68 -6.24
CA ALA A 620 10.32 -41.33 -6.41
C ALA A 620 10.15 -41.06 -7.90
N GLU A 621 9.06 -40.39 -8.28
CA GLU A 621 8.80 -40.03 -9.66
C GLU A 621 8.50 -38.54 -9.81
N THR A 622 8.96 -37.96 -10.92
CA THR A 622 8.60 -36.61 -11.32
C THR A 622 8.51 -36.52 -12.83
N THR A 623 7.68 -35.63 -13.35
CA THR A 623 7.52 -35.44 -14.79
C THR A 623 8.29 -34.21 -15.27
N VAL A 624 9.11 -34.35 -16.31
CA VAL A 624 9.80 -33.24 -16.97
C VAL A 624 9.19 -33.01 -18.35
N GLU A 625 8.69 -31.80 -18.57
CA GLU A 625 8.13 -31.36 -19.85
C GLU A 625 9.09 -30.37 -20.52
N VAL A 626 9.49 -30.68 -21.76
CA VAL A 626 10.36 -29.85 -22.59
C VAL A 626 9.52 -28.92 -23.45
N ARG A 627 9.61 -27.62 -23.21
CA ARG A 627 8.90 -26.60 -23.99
C ARG A 627 9.87 -25.76 -24.80
N ARG A 628 9.38 -25.16 -25.88
CA ARG A 628 10.09 -24.08 -26.56
C ARG A 628 10.16 -22.91 -25.58
N ASP A 629 11.21 -22.12 -25.71
CA ASP A 629 11.28 -20.79 -25.10
C ASP A 629 10.32 -19.84 -25.84
N GLU A 630 9.03 -20.19 -25.85
CA GLU A 630 7.93 -19.43 -26.45
C GLU A 630 7.00 -18.83 -25.39
N THR A 631 7.24 -19.10 -24.10
CA THR A 631 6.61 -18.34 -23.01
C THR A 631 7.47 -17.13 -22.66
N GLY A 632 7.68 -16.24 -23.64
CA GLY A 632 7.81 -14.83 -23.31
C GLY A 632 6.44 -14.31 -22.84
N PRO A 633 6.39 -13.27 -21.99
CA PRO A 633 5.13 -12.61 -21.69
C PRO A 633 4.48 -12.16 -23.01
N LEU A 634 3.16 -12.35 -23.13
CA LEU A 634 2.39 -11.77 -24.23
C LEU A 634 2.74 -10.28 -24.33
N PRO A 635 3.07 -9.76 -25.53
CA PRO A 635 3.41 -8.34 -25.66
C PRO A 635 2.28 -7.48 -25.09
N PRO A 636 2.59 -6.46 -24.27
CA PRO A 636 1.57 -5.60 -23.72
C PRO A 636 0.85 -4.85 -24.84
N THR A 637 -0.43 -4.60 -24.66
CA THR A 637 -1.14 -3.65 -25.52
C THR A 637 -0.74 -2.25 -25.09
N ILE A 638 -0.04 -1.52 -25.95
CA ILE A 638 0.34 -0.12 -25.70
C ILE A 638 -0.60 0.79 -26.47
N ARG A 639 -1.20 1.76 -25.79
CA ARG A 639 -2.13 2.73 -26.38
C ARG A 639 -1.93 4.16 -25.90
N ILE A 640 -2.40 5.13 -26.68
CA ILE A 640 -2.46 6.54 -26.30
C ILE A 640 -3.91 6.88 -25.94
N ALA A 641 -4.12 7.53 -24.79
CA ALA A 641 -5.45 7.95 -24.39
C ALA A 641 -5.45 9.30 -23.66
N SER A 642 -6.65 9.88 -23.56
CA SER A 642 -6.95 11.01 -22.69
C SER A 642 -7.38 10.48 -21.32
N VAL A 643 -6.44 10.24 -20.42
CA VAL A 643 -6.75 9.69 -19.10
C VAL A 643 -6.85 10.82 -18.07
N PRO A 644 -7.96 10.91 -17.31
CA PRO A 644 -8.03 11.83 -16.17
C PRO A 644 -7.03 11.43 -15.08
N GLY A 645 -6.27 12.40 -14.56
CA GLY A 645 -5.36 12.17 -13.42
C GLY A 645 -4.02 12.87 -13.54
N TYR A 646 -3.18 12.71 -12.51
CA TYR A 646 -1.87 13.35 -12.39
C TYR A 646 -0.71 12.53 -12.95
N VAL A 647 -0.98 11.34 -13.49
CA VAL A 647 0.05 10.42 -14.00
C VAL A 647 0.22 10.54 -15.51
N ARG A 648 1.48 10.37 -15.97
CA ARG A 648 1.84 10.39 -17.40
C ARG A 648 1.41 9.13 -18.16
N GLY A 649 1.06 8.06 -17.45
CA GLY A 649 0.49 6.84 -18.00
C GLY A 649 0.13 5.82 -16.93
N THR A 650 -0.52 4.72 -17.32
CA THR A 650 -0.93 3.61 -16.45
C THR A 650 -0.40 2.28 -16.97
N PHE A 651 -0.20 1.33 -16.05
CA PHE A 651 0.17 -0.05 -16.34
C PHE A 651 -0.86 -0.94 -15.63
N GLU A 652 -1.65 -1.67 -16.40
CA GLU A 652 -2.79 -2.47 -15.95
C GLU A 652 -2.61 -3.92 -16.39
N THR A 653 -2.86 -4.87 -15.49
CA THR A 653 -2.88 -6.30 -15.81
C THR A 653 -4.28 -6.81 -15.51
N ASP A 654 -4.93 -7.43 -16.50
CA ASP A 654 -6.26 -8.01 -16.30
C ASP A 654 -6.21 -9.38 -15.61
N ASP A 655 -7.38 -9.93 -15.27
CA ASP A 655 -7.51 -11.23 -14.60
C ASP A 655 -7.00 -12.40 -15.46
N ALA A 656 -6.88 -12.22 -16.78
CA ALA A 656 -6.31 -13.19 -17.71
C ALA A 656 -4.78 -13.05 -17.87
N GLY A 657 -4.17 -12.07 -17.20
CA GLY A 657 -2.74 -11.78 -17.26
C GLY A 657 -2.30 -10.95 -18.46
N ALA A 658 -3.24 -10.40 -19.24
CA ALA A 658 -2.92 -9.50 -20.34
C ALA A 658 -2.58 -8.11 -19.79
N VAL A 659 -1.49 -7.54 -20.30
CA VAL A 659 -0.97 -6.25 -19.86
C VAL A 659 -1.40 -5.15 -20.82
N THR A 660 -1.90 -4.04 -20.29
CA THR A 660 -2.19 -2.81 -21.04
C THR A 660 -1.37 -1.66 -20.46
N ILE A 661 -0.61 -0.98 -21.31
CA ILE A 661 0.12 0.25 -20.97
C ILE A 661 -0.56 1.43 -21.69
N THR A 662 -1.06 2.40 -20.93
CA THR A 662 -1.73 3.58 -21.49
C THR A 662 -0.87 4.82 -21.30
N VAL A 663 -0.48 5.49 -22.38
CA VAL A 663 0.18 6.81 -22.33
C VAL A 663 -0.89 7.90 -22.26
N ASN A 664 -0.85 8.71 -21.20
CA ASN A 664 -1.79 9.81 -21.01
C ASN A 664 -1.36 11.05 -21.81
N ALA A 665 -1.77 11.14 -23.07
CA ALA A 665 -1.42 12.25 -23.95
C ALA A 665 -2.00 13.60 -23.52
N THR A 666 -2.93 13.64 -22.55
CA THR A 666 -3.50 14.88 -22.01
C THR A 666 -2.85 15.38 -20.72
N HIS A 667 -1.87 14.63 -20.17
CA HIS A 667 -1.15 15.03 -18.96
C HIS A 667 -0.44 16.38 -19.14
N GLN A 668 -0.45 17.24 -18.11
CA GLN A 668 0.09 18.60 -18.20
C GLN A 668 1.54 18.67 -18.69
N GLY A 669 2.36 17.68 -18.34
CA GLY A 669 3.78 17.62 -18.72
C GLY A 669 4.02 17.16 -20.16
N VAL A 670 3.03 16.51 -20.80
CA VAL A 670 3.20 15.83 -22.10
C VAL A 670 2.29 16.38 -23.19
N LYS A 671 1.13 16.95 -22.85
CA LYS A 671 0.09 17.38 -23.81
C LYS A 671 0.56 18.33 -24.91
N ARG A 672 1.60 19.12 -24.63
CA ARG A 672 2.23 20.02 -25.62
C ARG A 672 2.88 19.29 -26.80
N TYR A 673 3.24 18.01 -26.64
CA TYR A 673 3.87 17.20 -27.68
C TYR A 673 2.86 16.39 -28.50
N PHE A 674 1.75 15.98 -27.88
CA PHE A 674 0.72 15.15 -28.54
C PHE A 674 -0.38 15.99 -29.20
N GLY A 675 -0.66 17.19 -28.71
CA GLY A 675 -1.77 18.01 -29.21
C GLY A 675 -3.13 17.60 -28.63
N ALA A 676 -4.20 18.16 -29.18
CA ALA A 676 -5.55 17.95 -28.65
C ALA A 676 -6.08 16.52 -28.95
N PRO A 677 -6.83 15.90 -28.03
CA PRO A 677 -7.59 14.69 -28.32
C PRO A 677 -8.73 14.98 -29.31
N PRO A 678 -9.31 13.94 -29.96
CA PRO A 678 -8.94 12.53 -29.86
C PRO A 678 -7.80 12.15 -30.81
N ASP A 679 -7.49 12.97 -31.81
CA ASP A 679 -6.58 12.57 -32.91
C ASP A 679 -5.10 12.81 -32.59
N PHE A 680 -4.77 13.49 -31.49
CA PHE A 680 -3.40 13.76 -31.03
C PHE A 680 -2.45 14.08 -32.20
N PRO A 681 -2.62 15.21 -32.90
CA PRO A 681 -1.92 15.48 -34.16
C PRO A 681 -0.39 15.46 -34.07
N GLY A 682 0.17 15.63 -32.86
CA GLY A 682 1.60 15.55 -32.60
C GLY A 682 2.14 14.14 -32.33
N GLN A 683 1.29 13.10 -32.31
CA GLN A 683 1.65 11.72 -31.93
C GLN A 683 2.79 11.10 -32.77
N GLU A 684 2.97 11.55 -34.02
CA GLU A 684 4.04 11.09 -34.92
C GLU A 684 5.33 11.90 -34.81
N SER A 685 5.30 13.03 -34.09
CA SER A 685 6.47 13.88 -33.92
C SER A 685 7.58 13.15 -33.15
N ILE A 686 8.85 13.39 -33.51
CA ILE A 686 10.00 12.80 -32.81
C ILE A 686 9.92 13.05 -31.29
N PRO A 687 9.61 14.27 -30.79
CA PRO A 687 9.47 14.49 -29.35
C PRO A 687 8.35 13.65 -28.70
N ALA A 688 7.20 13.51 -29.35
CA ALA A 688 6.11 12.68 -28.82
C ALA A 688 6.49 11.19 -28.83
N ARG A 689 7.15 10.71 -29.89
CA ARG A 689 7.66 9.34 -30.02
C ARG A 689 8.65 8.98 -28.91
N LEU A 690 9.63 9.84 -28.66
CA LEU A 690 10.61 9.63 -27.58
C LEU A 690 9.95 9.70 -26.19
N LEU A 691 9.00 10.61 -25.99
CA LEU A 691 8.27 10.72 -24.74
C LEU A 691 7.37 9.50 -24.46
N MET A 692 6.76 8.92 -25.50
CA MET A 692 6.06 7.63 -25.37
C MET A 692 7.01 6.52 -24.93
N ALA A 693 8.19 6.42 -25.54
CA ALA A 693 9.20 5.45 -25.16
C ALA A 693 9.67 5.63 -23.71
N GLU A 694 9.89 6.87 -23.25
CA GLU A 694 10.25 7.17 -21.86
C GLU A 694 9.17 6.71 -20.87
N ILE A 695 7.92 7.08 -21.12
CA ILE A 695 6.78 6.74 -20.24
C ILE A 695 6.59 5.22 -20.17
N VAL A 696 6.64 4.54 -21.32
CA VAL A 696 6.49 3.09 -21.38
C VAL A 696 7.65 2.38 -20.68
N ALA A 697 8.89 2.83 -20.88
CA ALA A 697 10.05 2.27 -20.21
C ALA A 697 9.95 2.43 -18.68
N ASP A 698 9.62 3.62 -18.21
CA ASP A 698 9.49 3.91 -16.77
C ASP A 698 8.40 3.06 -16.11
N LEU A 699 7.21 2.98 -16.72
CA LEU A 699 6.11 2.15 -16.20
C LEU A 699 6.47 0.66 -16.17
N THR A 700 7.16 0.17 -17.20
CA THR A 700 7.64 -1.22 -17.27
C THR A 700 8.65 -1.51 -16.17
N VAL A 701 9.63 -0.62 -15.95
CA VAL A 701 10.64 -0.77 -14.90
C VAL A 701 9.99 -0.77 -13.51
N LEU A 702 9.02 0.12 -13.28
CA LEU A 702 8.28 0.16 -12.02
C LEU A 702 7.52 -1.14 -11.75
N ASP A 703 6.89 -1.75 -12.76
CA ASP A 703 6.24 -3.06 -12.59
C ASP A 703 7.25 -4.16 -12.29
N THR A 704 8.37 -4.22 -13.03
CA THR A 704 9.44 -5.19 -12.79
C THR A 704 10.01 -5.09 -11.37
N LEU A 705 10.23 -3.86 -10.87
CA LEU A 705 10.67 -3.63 -9.49
C LEU A 705 9.64 -4.06 -8.46
N ARG A 706 8.34 -3.82 -8.70
CA ARG A 706 7.29 -4.31 -7.80
C ARG A 706 7.29 -5.83 -7.70
N ARG A 707 7.57 -6.55 -8.79
CA ARG A 707 7.70 -8.02 -8.78
C ARG A 707 8.94 -8.48 -8.02
N LEU A 708 10.08 -7.82 -8.24
CA LEU A 708 11.32 -8.03 -7.48
C LEU A 708 11.11 -7.87 -5.97
N LEU A 709 10.48 -6.77 -5.55
CA LEU A 709 10.23 -6.45 -4.14
C LEU A 709 9.30 -7.44 -3.43
N LYS A 710 8.46 -8.18 -4.17
CA LYS A 710 7.65 -9.27 -3.61
C LYS A 710 8.48 -10.53 -3.30
N GLN A 711 9.60 -10.71 -3.99
CA GLN A 711 10.47 -11.88 -3.86
C GLN A 711 11.67 -11.61 -2.94
N GLN A 712 12.16 -10.38 -2.90
CA GLN A 712 13.31 -9.97 -2.09
C GLN A 712 13.05 -8.61 -1.43
N ALA A 713 13.35 -8.53 -0.13
CA ALA A 713 13.35 -7.24 0.57
C ALA A 713 14.59 -6.43 0.15
N LEU A 714 14.37 -5.30 -0.52
CA LEU A 714 15.41 -4.35 -0.89
C LEU A 714 15.28 -3.08 -0.04
N THR A 715 16.41 -2.46 0.31
CA THR A 715 16.41 -1.13 0.91
C THR A 715 15.94 -0.08 -0.10
N VAL A 716 15.58 1.11 0.41
CA VAL A 716 15.19 2.25 -0.44
C VAL A 716 16.30 2.58 -1.46
N GLU A 717 17.55 2.61 -1.02
CA GLU A 717 18.69 2.90 -1.88
C GLU A 717 18.91 1.83 -2.96
N GLN A 718 18.81 0.55 -2.59
CA GLN A 718 18.90 -0.56 -3.54
C GLN A 718 17.77 -0.50 -4.59
N THR A 719 16.56 -0.15 -4.16
CA THR A 719 15.41 0.04 -5.05
C THR A 719 15.67 1.16 -6.06
N TYR A 720 16.21 2.30 -5.61
CA TYR A 720 16.57 3.41 -6.50
C TYR A 720 17.67 3.05 -7.51
N ARG A 721 18.74 2.41 -7.05
CA ARG A 721 19.82 1.96 -7.95
C ARG A 721 19.32 0.95 -8.97
N ARG A 722 18.51 -0.02 -8.54
CA ARG A 722 17.95 -1.03 -9.44
C ARG A 722 17.00 -0.41 -10.46
N ARG A 723 16.19 0.58 -10.05
CA ARG A 723 15.37 1.36 -10.99
C ARG A 723 16.22 2.02 -12.08
N PHE A 724 17.31 2.68 -11.69
CA PHE A 724 18.17 3.37 -12.63
C PHE A 724 18.89 2.42 -13.61
N GLN A 725 19.33 1.25 -13.12
CA GLN A 725 19.92 0.21 -13.96
C GLN A 725 18.93 -0.31 -15.00
N LEU A 726 17.75 -0.75 -14.55
CA LEU A 726 16.72 -1.29 -15.44
C LEU A 726 16.27 -0.24 -16.47
N LEU A 727 16.18 1.03 -16.06
CA LEU A 727 15.82 2.12 -16.96
C LEU A 727 16.93 2.42 -17.97
N SER A 728 18.20 2.41 -17.55
CA SER A 728 19.36 2.60 -18.44
C SER A 728 19.50 1.49 -19.48
N GLU A 729 19.04 0.28 -19.17
CA GLU A 729 18.99 -0.83 -20.12
C GLU A 729 17.80 -0.73 -21.08
N LEU A 730 16.60 -0.47 -20.58
CA LEU A 730 15.37 -0.52 -21.38
C LEU A 730 15.19 0.74 -22.25
N LEU A 731 15.46 1.93 -21.70
CA LEU A 731 15.16 3.19 -22.37
C LEU A 731 15.85 3.36 -23.74
N PRO A 732 17.15 3.03 -23.90
CA PRO A 732 17.80 3.10 -25.22
C PRO A 732 17.14 2.19 -26.25
N LEU A 733 16.71 0.99 -25.85
CA LEU A 733 16.01 0.04 -26.72
C LEU A 733 14.64 0.58 -27.13
N CYS A 734 13.92 1.19 -26.19
CA CYS A 734 12.65 1.85 -26.46
C CYS A 734 12.85 3.02 -27.43
N HIS A 735 13.84 3.90 -27.23
CA HIS A 735 14.16 4.99 -28.17
C HIS A 735 14.52 4.49 -29.56
N ALA A 736 15.39 3.48 -29.66
CA ALA A 736 15.77 2.89 -30.94
C ALA A 736 14.55 2.32 -31.70
N SER A 737 13.56 1.76 -31.00
CA SER A 737 12.32 1.29 -31.64
C SER A 737 11.44 2.39 -32.21
N GLN A 738 11.61 3.63 -31.74
CA GLN A 738 10.77 4.77 -32.10
C GLN A 738 11.39 5.68 -33.16
N LEU A 739 12.70 5.57 -33.42
CA LEU A 739 13.42 6.34 -34.43
C LEU A 739 13.70 5.48 -35.67
N SER A 740 13.62 6.08 -36.86
CA SER A 740 14.08 5.47 -38.12
C SER A 740 15.51 5.92 -38.47
N GLU A 741 16.17 5.24 -39.41
CA GLU A 741 17.50 5.65 -39.90
C GLU A 741 17.48 7.06 -40.53
N ASP A 742 16.36 7.44 -41.15
CA ASP A 742 16.14 8.78 -41.71
C ASP A 742 15.99 9.85 -40.61
N ASP A 743 15.46 9.50 -39.44
CA ASP A 743 15.34 10.41 -38.28
C ASP A 743 16.71 10.71 -37.64
N LEU A 744 17.73 9.86 -37.86
CA LEU A 744 19.05 9.94 -37.23
C LEU A 744 20.08 10.74 -38.04
N GLY A 745 19.77 11.10 -39.28
CA GLY A 745 20.60 11.95 -40.15
C GLY A 745 21.95 11.33 -40.53
N SER A 746 22.14 10.96 -41.80
CA SER A 746 23.46 10.53 -42.31
C SER A 746 24.51 11.65 -42.11
N PRO A 747 25.71 11.34 -41.60
CA PRO A 747 26.79 12.33 -41.53
C PRO A 747 27.50 12.39 -42.89
N SER A 748 27.02 13.21 -43.85
CA SER A 748 27.91 13.88 -44.82
C SER A 748 27.18 14.90 -45.72
N ALA A 749 27.98 15.89 -46.14
CA ALA A 749 27.78 16.85 -47.22
C ALA A 749 27.13 18.21 -46.89
N GLY A 750 28.00 19.22 -46.72
CA GLY A 750 27.74 20.53 -47.33
C GLY A 750 27.47 21.73 -46.42
N VAL A 751 28.32 22.03 -45.43
CA VAL A 751 28.32 23.37 -44.81
C VAL A 751 29.04 24.35 -45.75
N ARG A 752 28.29 24.96 -46.68
CA ARG A 752 28.70 26.23 -47.32
C ARG A 752 28.50 27.36 -46.30
N ARG A 753 29.60 27.90 -45.78
CA ARG A 753 29.62 29.15 -45.00
C ARG A 753 29.04 30.31 -45.83
N ARG A 754 28.04 31.01 -45.31
CA ARG A 754 27.70 32.39 -45.72
C ARG A 754 28.22 33.37 -44.65
N PRO A 755 28.79 34.52 -45.04
CA PRO A 755 29.41 35.46 -44.10
C PRO A 755 28.36 36.26 -43.32
N GLY A 756 28.69 36.58 -42.07
CA GLY A 756 27.79 37.16 -41.08
C GLY A 756 27.38 38.61 -41.33
N LYS A 757 26.16 38.94 -40.90
CA LYS A 757 25.71 40.32 -40.66
C LYS A 757 25.91 40.66 -39.19
N VAL A 758 26.75 41.67 -38.94
CA VAL A 758 26.97 42.29 -37.64
C VAL A 758 25.74 43.12 -37.25
N VAL A 759 25.17 42.87 -36.07
CA VAL A 759 24.14 43.72 -35.47
C VAL A 759 24.75 44.45 -34.26
N LYS A 760 24.74 45.78 -34.33
CA LYS A 760 25.21 46.70 -33.28
C LYS A 760 24.22 46.76 -32.11
N LEU A 761 24.74 46.70 -30.88
CA LEU A 761 24.04 46.98 -29.63
C LEU A 761 23.83 48.49 -29.43
N PRO A 762 22.69 48.97 -28.89
CA PRO A 762 22.50 50.36 -28.53
C PRO A 762 23.02 50.68 -27.12
N ALA A 763 23.65 51.84 -26.99
CA ALA A 763 24.30 52.36 -25.80
C ALA A 763 23.30 52.79 -24.71
N ARG A 764 23.58 52.43 -23.45
CA ARG A 764 22.97 53.03 -22.27
C ARG A 764 23.66 54.38 -21.97
N ARG A 765 22.90 55.47 -21.97
CA ARG A 765 23.30 56.75 -21.37
C ARG A 765 22.96 56.74 -19.87
N ARG A 766 23.91 57.24 -19.07
CA ARG A 766 23.76 57.60 -17.66
C ARG A 766 22.93 58.88 -17.54
N ALA A 767 21.95 58.87 -16.63
CA ALA A 767 21.69 59.88 -15.61
C ALA A 767 20.75 59.24 -14.58
#